data_AF-A0A2S7NMB4-F1
#
_entry.id   AF-A0A2S7NMB4-F1
#
_cell.length_a   1.000
_cell.length_b   1.000
_cell.length_c   1.000
_cell.angle_alpha   90.00
_cell.angle_beta   90.00
_cell.angle_gamma   90.00
#
_symmetry.space_group_name_H-M   'P 1'
#
loop_
_entity.id
_entity.type
_entity.pdbx_description
1 polymer ?
#
loop_
_entity_poly.entity_id
_entity_poly.type
_entity_poly.pdbx_seq_one_letter_code
_entity_poly.pdbx_strand_id
1 'polypeptide(L)'
;MKGFRQRVLSRTKDPNKSKSKNKESKDGTSSPSQSNSQNAAQSPAVTPSSSSTTLNDLRNKPLPPNDGAASNSAGSAAQSQQNSALNTTVAQDRFNTGGGSPSPGTPNRHGALPPSVVISPSAPHIPPPGAAETMPHDLAPPKAGQKSLMFDRLQTTPKDVPEGIRTPKRQHSSRFDISPLRELEKLPGFHEVPPGRRQELFMQKIDQCNVIFDFNDASGDMKSKEIKRLALHELLDYVANNRQVITEAMYPKVVEMFSKNLFRPIPPPMNPQGEAFDPEEDEPVLEVAWPHIQVVYEFFLRFIESQDFNTNIAKAYIDHSFVLQLLELFDSEDPRERDFLKTTLHRIYGKFLNLRSYIRRSINNVFFQFVYETERFNGIAELLEILGSIINGFALPLKEEHKLFLTRVLIPLHKVKSLSMYHPQLAYCIVQFLEKDAALTEEVVLGLLRYWPKVNSTKEVMFLNEVEDIFEVMDPAEFAKVQEPLFHQLAKSVASPHFQVAERALYFWNNEYFCNLVSDNVEIILPIMFAPLYENSKGHWNRTIHGMVYNAMKLFMEINPQLFDDCSHDYTEHQNNAEAREQARENKWKALAEQAGRGKTNGSVLPISPNRNKATPIRADEEDPTADENSKRLDSLKLQDGDRRDRKPAHDRQNSVGSSRSQR
;
A
#
# COMPACT_ATOMS: atom_id res chain seq x y z
N MET A 1 9.70 25.82 -11.26
CA MET A 1 10.97 25.08 -11.46
C MET A 1 10.65 23.66 -11.92
N LYS A 2 11.51 23.04 -12.76
CA LYS A 2 11.35 21.65 -13.22
C LYS A 2 12.38 20.73 -12.56
N GLY A 3 11.97 19.51 -12.21
CA GLY A 3 12.85 18.38 -11.92
C GLY A 3 12.82 17.92 -10.46
N PHE A 4 12.26 16.74 -10.19
CA PHE A 4 13.03 15.49 -10.27
C PHE A 4 12.09 14.26 -10.27
N ARG A 5 12.13 13.47 -11.35
CA ARG A 5 11.66 12.06 -11.40
C ARG A 5 12.73 11.28 -12.17
N GLN A 6 12.74 9.96 -11.96
CA GLN A 6 13.48 8.94 -12.73
C GLN A 6 14.99 8.79 -12.41
N ARG A 7 15.32 7.68 -11.74
CA ARG A 7 16.66 7.05 -11.76
C ARG A 7 16.52 5.53 -11.73
N VAL A 8 16.62 4.91 -12.89
CA VAL A 8 16.78 3.46 -13.06
C VAL A 8 17.75 3.26 -14.23
N LEU A 9 18.71 2.34 -14.07
CA LEU A 9 19.70 1.85 -15.05
C LEU A 9 20.72 2.86 -15.61
N SER A 10 21.94 2.84 -15.06
CA SER A 10 23.15 2.78 -15.89
C SER A 10 24.27 1.96 -15.23
N ARG A 11 24.91 1.13 -16.05
CA ARG A 11 25.90 0.12 -15.68
C ARG A 11 27.30 0.72 -15.81
N THR A 12 27.99 0.96 -14.69
CA THR A 12 29.40 1.41 -14.69
C THR A 12 30.38 0.24 -14.64
N LYS A 13 31.65 0.53 -14.95
CA LYS A 13 32.60 -0.39 -15.59
C LYS A 13 33.99 -0.23 -14.98
N ASP A 14 34.63 -1.33 -14.61
CA ASP A 14 36.00 -1.34 -14.08
C ASP A 14 37.06 -0.89 -15.08
N PRO A 15 38.16 -0.26 -14.61
CA PRO A 15 39.34 0.04 -15.42
C PRO A 15 40.46 -1.03 -15.30
N ASN A 16 41.37 -1.01 -16.28
CA ASN A 16 42.68 -1.67 -16.33
C ASN A 16 42.80 -3.21 -16.48
N LYS A 17 42.95 -3.66 -17.73
CA LYS A 17 44.20 -4.33 -18.17
C LYS A 17 44.44 -4.18 -19.67
N SER A 18 45.71 -4.20 -20.09
CA SER A 18 46.16 -3.73 -21.42
C SER A 18 46.75 -4.82 -22.32
N LYS A 19 46.41 -4.75 -23.62
CA LYS A 19 47.19 -5.16 -24.81
C LYS A 19 47.74 -6.61 -24.92
N SER A 20 47.27 -7.32 -25.96
CA SER A 20 48.10 -7.61 -27.16
C SER A 20 47.20 -7.87 -28.39
N LYS A 21 47.73 -7.65 -29.60
CA LYS A 21 47.03 -7.82 -30.89
C LYS A 21 47.44 -9.15 -31.54
N ASN A 22 46.53 -9.79 -32.29
CA ASN A 22 46.78 -10.14 -33.70
C ASN A 22 45.48 -10.38 -34.49
N LYS A 23 45.59 -10.71 -35.78
CA LYS A 23 44.70 -10.25 -36.88
C LYS A 23 44.35 -11.40 -37.85
N GLU A 24 43.23 -11.24 -38.60
CA GLU A 24 42.81 -12.04 -39.79
C GLU A 24 42.34 -13.51 -39.52
N SER A 25 41.37 -14.12 -40.22
CA SER A 25 40.71 -13.87 -41.54
C SER A 25 39.22 -14.31 -41.60
N LYS A 26 38.55 -14.00 -42.74
CA LYS A 26 37.22 -14.52 -43.21
C LYS A 26 37.28 -16.04 -43.55
N ASP A 27 36.20 -16.83 -43.77
CA ASP A 27 35.12 -16.72 -44.78
C ASP A 27 33.92 -17.69 -44.50
N GLY A 28 32.97 -17.83 -45.46
CA GLY A 28 31.69 -18.58 -45.37
C GLY A 28 31.77 -20.13 -45.31
N THR A 29 30.73 -20.91 -45.64
CA THR A 29 29.47 -20.62 -46.38
C THR A 29 28.40 -21.73 -46.19
N SER A 30 27.12 -21.36 -46.31
CA SER A 30 25.93 -22.12 -46.82
C SER A 30 25.78 -23.66 -46.70
N SER A 31 24.56 -24.07 -46.28
CA SER A 31 23.95 -25.41 -46.48
C SER A 31 23.69 -25.77 -47.96
N PRO A 32 23.29 -27.02 -48.25
CA PRO A 32 22.07 -27.23 -49.05
C PRO A 32 21.16 -28.38 -48.55
N SER A 33 20.09 -28.67 -49.30
CA SER A 33 18.87 -29.36 -48.87
C SER A 33 18.38 -30.50 -49.78
N GLN A 34 17.63 -31.44 -49.18
CA GLN A 34 16.51 -32.24 -49.74
C GLN A 34 16.70 -33.41 -50.75
N SER A 35 16.03 -34.53 -50.39
CA SER A 35 15.37 -35.55 -51.25
C SER A 35 16.27 -36.54 -52.02
N ASN A 36 15.84 -37.75 -52.45
CA ASN A 36 14.53 -38.44 -52.43
C ASN A 36 14.73 -39.98 -52.57
N SER A 37 13.79 -40.85 -52.16
CA SER A 37 13.41 -42.14 -52.81
C SER A 37 12.57 -43.08 -51.91
N GLN A 38 11.76 -43.93 -52.54
CA GLN A 38 10.75 -44.82 -51.95
C GLN A 38 11.18 -46.30 -52.04
N ASN A 39 10.66 -47.17 -51.15
CA ASN A 39 10.09 -48.47 -51.54
C ASN A 39 9.27 -49.10 -50.40
N ALA A 40 8.49 -50.14 -50.72
CA ALA A 40 7.28 -50.51 -49.97
C ALA A 40 7.28 -51.91 -49.32
N ALA A 41 6.23 -52.11 -48.49
CA ALA A 41 5.49 -53.35 -48.21
C ALA A 41 5.63 -54.06 -46.82
N GLN A 42 4.47 -54.58 -46.39
CA GLN A 42 4.17 -55.59 -45.36
C GLN A 42 4.00 -55.17 -43.88
N SER A 43 2.80 -55.47 -43.38
CA SER A 43 2.33 -55.52 -41.97
C SER A 43 2.77 -56.85 -41.30
N PRO A 44 2.61 -57.09 -39.96
CA PRO A 44 1.40 -56.86 -39.16
C PRO A 44 1.58 -56.26 -37.74
N ALA A 45 0.43 -56.06 -37.09
CA ALA A 45 0.18 -55.31 -35.85
C ALA A 45 0.69 -55.91 -34.52
N VAL A 46 0.89 -55.04 -33.52
CA VAL A 46 0.33 -55.13 -32.14
C VAL A 46 0.02 -53.70 -31.62
N THR A 47 -0.90 -53.58 -30.65
CA THR A 47 -1.56 -52.38 -30.10
C THR A 47 -0.68 -51.44 -29.22
N PRO A 48 -1.17 -50.24 -28.88
CA PRO A 48 -1.83 -50.07 -27.57
C PRO A 48 -3.17 -49.30 -27.63
N SER A 49 -4.00 -49.47 -26.59
CA SER A 49 -5.35 -48.89 -26.48
C SER A 49 -5.41 -47.71 -25.51
N SER A 50 -6.29 -46.76 -25.82
CA SER A 50 -6.87 -45.77 -24.90
C SER A 50 -8.37 -45.76 -25.14
N SER A 51 -9.20 -45.63 -24.10
CA SER A 51 -10.66 -45.63 -24.28
C SER A 51 -11.38 -44.76 -23.25
N SER A 52 -11.94 -43.66 -23.73
CA SER A 52 -13.06 -42.94 -23.12
C SER A 52 -14.38 -43.54 -23.59
N THR A 53 -15.33 -43.79 -22.69
CA THR A 53 -16.65 -44.31 -23.04
C THR A 53 -17.74 -43.25 -22.95
N THR A 54 -18.43 -43.02 -24.07
CA THR A 54 -19.82 -42.52 -24.09
C THR A 54 -20.71 -43.58 -24.73
N LEU A 55 -21.93 -43.74 -24.24
CA LEU A 55 -22.94 -44.63 -24.79
C LEU A 55 -24.25 -43.87 -24.96
N ASN A 56 -24.92 -44.15 -26.08
CA ASN A 56 -26.31 -43.80 -26.37
C ASN A 56 -26.91 -45.04 -27.02
N ASP A 57 -28.19 -45.34 -26.77
CA ASP A 57 -28.90 -46.30 -27.62
C ASP A 57 -30.40 -46.01 -27.78
N LEU A 58 -30.94 -46.58 -28.86
CA LEU A 58 -32.14 -46.25 -29.62
C LEU A 58 -33.50 -46.48 -28.93
N ARG A 59 -34.58 -45.85 -29.46
CA ARG A 59 -35.62 -46.52 -30.32
C ARG A 59 -37.06 -45.96 -30.25
N ASN A 60 -37.58 -45.33 -31.32
CA ASN A 60 -38.84 -45.66 -32.05
C ASN A 60 -39.33 -44.56 -33.07
N LYS A 61 -40.23 -44.98 -33.97
CA LYS A 61 -40.99 -44.26 -35.04
C LYS A 61 -42.47 -44.80 -34.99
N PRO A 62 -43.53 -44.38 -35.77
CA PRO A 62 -43.56 -43.56 -37.01
C PRO A 62 -44.79 -42.60 -37.31
N LEU A 63 -44.56 -41.59 -38.18
CA LEU A 63 -45.43 -41.09 -39.31
C LEU A 63 -46.84 -40.42 -39.00
N PRO A 64 -47.64 -39.90 -39.98
CA PRO A 64 -47.82 -38.44 -40.27
C PRO A 64 -49.33 -38.08 -40.53
N PRO A 65 -49.80 -37.20 -41.47
CA PRO A 65 -49.30 -35.99 -42.15
C PRO A 65 -50.29 -34.76 -42.08
N ASN A 66 -49.95 -33.62 -42.72
CA ASN A 66 -50.68 -33.04 -43.90
C ASN A 66 -50.89 -31.49 -43.96
N ASP A 67 -50.48 -30.92 -45.11
CA ASP A 67 -50.99 -29.78 -45.91
C ASP A 67 -51.40 -28.38 -45.37
N GLY A 68 -51.20 -27.38 -46.26
CA GLY A 68 -51.91 -26.08 -46.27
C GLY A 68 -51.02 -24.83 -46.41
N ALA A 69 -50.28 -24.66 -47.52
CA ALA A 69 -50.64 -23.78 -48.65
C ALA A 69 -50.89 -22.29 -48.26
N ALA A 70 -49.96 -21.37 -48.55
CA ALA A 70 -49.90 -20.54 -49.76
C ALA A 70 -50.72 -19.22 -49.62
N SER A 71 -50.42 -18.07 -50.26
CA SER A 71 -49.54 -17.79 -51.40
C SER A 71 -49.17 -16.29 -51.49
N ASN A 72 -47.99 -15.97 -52.07
CA ASN A 72 -47.74 -14.89 -53.07
C ASN A 72 -48.05 -13.39 -52.72
N SER A 73 -47.51 -12.35 -53.35
CA SER A 73 -46.36 -12.05 -54.27
C SER A 73 -46.45 -10.54 -54.60
N ALA A 74 -45.49 -9.76 -55.13
CA ALA A 74 -44.07 -9.87 -55.53
C ALA A 74 -43.54 -8.41 -55.65
N GLY A 75 -42.26 -8.09 -55.90
CA GLY A 75 -41.05 -8.89 -56.06
C GLY A 75 -39.93 -8.05 -56.71
N SER A 76 -38.73 -8.66 -56.84
CA SER A 76 -37.68 -8.38 -57.85
C SER A 76 -37.00 -6.98 -57.91
N ALA A 77 -35.71 -6.85 -58.20
CA ALA A 77 -34.77 -7.80 -58.83
C ALA A 77 -33.36 -7.82 -58.20
N ALA A 78 -32.58 -8.85 -58.56
CA ALA A 78 -31.17 -9.08 -58.19
C ALA A 78 -30.21 -8.49 -59.28
N GLN A 79 -28.89 -8.70 -59.37
CA GLN A 79 -27.94 -9.65 -58.73
C GLN A 79 -26.47 -9.22 -59.02
N SER A 80 -25.50 -9.53 -58.13
CA SER A 80 -24.06 -9.91 -58.39
C SER A 80 -23.14 -9.11 -59.35
N GLN A 81 -21.83 -8.87 -59.09
CA GLN A 81 -20.75 -9.90 -59.03
C GLN A 81 -19.40 -9.42 -58.44
N GLN A 82 -18.67 -10.43 -57.93
CA GLN A 82 -17.25 -10.62 -57.53
C GLN A 82 -16.07 -9.92 -58.26
N ASN A 83 -14.96 -9.76 -57.48
CA ASN A 83 -13.50 -9.83 -57.84
C ASN A 83 -12.94 -8.79 -58.87
N SER A 84 -11.64 -8.41 -58.92
CA SER A 84 -10.39 -8.94 -58.30
C SER A 84 -9.22 -7.93 -58.35
N ALA A 85 -8.33 -7.97 -57.34
CA ALA A 85 -6.85 -8.01 -57.41
C ALA A 85 -5.91 -6.82 -57.84
N LEU A 86 -4.74 -6.80 -57.15
CA LEU A 86 -3.34 -6.54 -57.62
C LEU A 86 -2.68 -5.12 -57.67
N ASN A 87 -1.67 -4.98 -56.79
CA ASN A 87 -0.26 -4.57 -57.00
C ASN A 87 0.24 -3.14 -57.38
N THR A 88 1.00 -2.56 -56.44
CA THR A 88 2.38 -1.98 -56.54
C THR A 88 2.78 -0.90 -57.56
N THR A 89 3.12 0.29 -57.00
CA THR A 89 4.31 1.14 -57.24
C THR A 89 4.63 1.77 -58.63
N VAL A 90 4.85 3.10 -58.66
CA VAL A 90 6.12 3.82 -59.01
C VAL A 90 5.85 5.35 -58.97
N ALA A 91 6.89 6.19 -58.94
CA ALA A 91 6.85 7.60 -58.49
C ALA A 91 7.13 8.69 -59.57
N GLN A 92 6.73 9.93 -59.21
CA GLN A 92 7.33 11.25 -59.53
C GLN A 92 7.19 11.96 -60.91
N ASP A 93 6.89 13.28 -60.80
CA ASP A 93 7.39 14.43 -61.61
C ASP A 93 6.93 14.62 -63.08
N ARG A 94 6.74 15.84 -63.66
CA ARG A 94 6.67 17.26 -63.19
C ARG A 94 6.26 18.22 -64.34
N PHE A 95 5.88 19.49 -64.01
CA PHE A 95 5.77 20.71 -64.88
C PHE A 95 4.64 20.80 -65.96
N ASN A 96 4.24 21.95 -66.56
CA ASN A 96 4.03 23.37 -66.14
C ASN A 96 3.62 24.29 -67.35
N THR A 97 3.11 25.51 -67.05
CA THR A 97 2.97 26.78 -67.84
C THR A 97 1.61 27.09 -68.53
N GLY A 98 1.09 28.33 -68.56
CA GLY A 98 1.41 29.58 -67.81
C GLY A 98 0.80 30.90 -68.40
N GLY A 99 0.67 31.96 -67.56
CA GLY A 99 0.46 33.40 -67.94
C GLY A 99 -0.99 33.96 -67.91
N GLY A 100 -1.31 35.20 -67.48
CA GLY A 100 -0.56 36.31 -66.82
C GLY A 100 -1.49 37.52 -66.53
N SER A 101 -1.32 38.35 -65.47
CA SER A 101 -0.79 39.75 -65.46
C SER A 101 -1.35 40.54 -64.21
N PRO A 102 -0.95 41.79 -63.84
CA PRO A 102 0.33 42.08 -63.15
C PRO A 102 0.30 43.12 -61.96
N SER A 103 1.26 42.99 -61.02
CA SER A 103 1.93 44.05 -60.20
C SER A 103 1.15 44.99 -59.23
N PRO A 104 1.84 45.71 -58.30
CA PRO A 104 3.17 45.52 -57.65
C PRO A 104 3.07 45.44 -56.10
N GLY A 105 4.07 45.06 -55.29
CA GLY A 105 5.41 44.51 -55.53
C GLY A 105 6.36 44.75 -54.32
N THR A 106 7.12 43.74 -53.87
CA THR A 106 8.45 43.95 -53.23
C THR A 106 8.72 43.40 -51.79
N PRO A 107 9.19 42.15 -51.56
CA PRO A 107 9.41 41.58 -50.19
C PRO A 107 10.86 41.20 -49.81
N ASN A 108 11.03 40.73 -48.55
CA ASN A 108 12.06 39.81 -48.01
C ASN A 108 13.52 40.28 -47.77
N ARG A 109 14.10 39.91 -46.60
CA ARG A 109 15.08 38.80 -46.37
C ARG A 109 16.13 39.08 -45.27
N HIS A 110 16.52 38.00 -44.57
CA HIS A 110 17.74 37.80 -43.74
C HIS A 110 17.87 38.54 -42.39
N GLY A 111 18.56 37.88 -41.44
CA GLY A 111 18.63 38.28 -40.03
C GLY A 111 20.03 38.61 -39.52
N ALA A 112 20.13 39.04 -38.26
CA ALA A 112 21.37 39.30 -37.54
C ALA A 112 21.17 39.24 -36.01
N LEU A 113 22.28 39.38 -35.29
CA LEU A 113 22.49 39.29 -33.84
C LEU A 113 21.67 40.31 -32.99
N PRO A 114 21.50 40.08 -31.67
CA PRO A 114 20.75 40.99 -30.79
C PRO A 114 21.59 42.22 -30.39
N PRO A 115 20.99 43.43 -30.29
CA PRO A 115 21.65 44.60 -29.72
C PRO A 115 21.23 44.90 -28.27
N SER A 116 22.25 44.90 -27.41
CA SER A 116 22.50 45.78 -26.25
C SER A 116 21.34 46.36 -25.42
N VAL A 117 21.45 46.10 -24.11
CA VAL A 117 20.94 46.93 -23.02
C VAL A 117 21.46 48.37 -23.12
N VAL A 118 20.64 49.35 -22.71
CA VAL A 118 21.07 50.68 -22.24
C VAL A 118 20.35 50.99 -20.92
N ILE A 119 21.09 51.44 -19.91
CA ILE A 119 20.61 51.75 -18.54
C ILE A 119 20.78 53.24 -18.27
N SER A 120 19.76 53.92 -17.72
CA SER A 120 19.82 55.22 -17.01
C SER A 120 18.41 55.59 -16.47
N PRO A 121 18.27 56.42 -15.40
CA PRO A 121 18.27 55.86 -14.04
C PRO A 121 17.06 56.24 -13.16
N SER A 122 16.84 55.38 -12.15
CA SER A 122 16.22 55.60 -10.82
C SER A 122 15.17 56.71 -10.59
N ALA A 123 13.97 56.26 -10.19
CA ALA A 123 13.17 56.91 -9.14
C ALA A 123 13.11 55.97 -7.91
N PRO A 124 13.02 56.48 -6.66
CA PRO A 124 13.20 55.64 -5.47
C PRO A 124 12.01 54.71 -5.23
N HIS A 125 12.26 53.40 -5.22
CA HIS A 125 11.28 52.40 -4.79
C HIS A 125 11.20 52.39 -3.27
N ILE A 126 10.04 52.75 -2.71
CA ILE A 126 9.73 52.51 -1.30
C ILE A 126 9.26 51.05 -1.19
N PRO A 127 9.92 50.17 -0.41
CA PRO A 127 9.50 48.79 -0.26
C PRO A 127 8.26 48.68 0.65
N PRO A 128 7.39 47.67 0.44
CA PRO A 128 6.22 47.46 1.29
C PRO A 128 6.61 47.01 2.72
N PRO A 129 5.74 47.21 3.73
CA PRO A 129 6.02 46.81 5.11
C PRO A 129 6.31 45.30 5.22
N GLY A 130 7.42 44.94 5.88
CA GLY A 130 7.85 43.55 6.04
C GLY A 130 8.83 43.04 4.97
N ALA A 131 9.28 43.89 4.04
CA ALA A 131 10.41 43.56 3.17
C ALA A 131 11.69 43.36 3.99
N ALA A 132 12.56 42.42 3.57
CA ALA A 132 13.77 42.04 4.31
C ALA A 132 14.76 43.21 4.57
N GLU A 133 14.70 44.26 3.76
CA GLU A 133 15.51 45.49 3.91
C GLU A 133 15.00 46.44 5.02
N THR A 134 13.81 46.17 5.59
CA THR A 134 13.18 46.96 6.66
C THR A 134 13.20 46.29 8.04
N MET A 135 13.77 45.09 8.14
CA MET A 135 13.88 44.35 9.40
C MET A 135 15.07 44.84 10.25
N PRO A 136 14.94 44.93 11.59
CA PRO A 136 16.08 45.17 12.48
C PRO A 136 17.16 44.09 12.30
N HIS A 137 18.43 44.50 12.35
CA HIS A 137 19.57 43.66 11.95
C HIS A 137 19.77 42.34 12.73
N ASP A 138 19.11 42.15 13.87
CA ASP A 138 19.20 40.92 14.68
C ASP A 138 18.40 39.71 14.13
N LEU A 139 17.55 39.89 13.10
CA LEU A 139 16.67 38.83 12.57
C LEU A 139 16.94 38.44 11.11
N ALA A 140 18.11 38.77 10.56
CA ALA A 140 18.50 38.29 9.23
C ALA A 140 18.90 36.79 9.27
N PRO A 141 18.39 35.94 8.36
CA PRO A 141 18.80 34.53 8.30
C PRO A 141 20.29 34.41 7.92
N PRO A 142 21.04 33.47 8.54
CA PRO A 142 22.47 33.37 8.32
C PRO A 142 22.81 32.96 6.88
N LYS A 143 23.80 33.62 6.28
CA LYS A 143 24.32 33.23 4.96
C LYS A 143 24.91 31.82 5.03
N ALA A 144 24.58 31.00 4.04
CA ALA A 144 25.01 29.60 3.98
C ALA A 144 26.54 29.46 4.10
N GLY A 145 27.01 28.80 5.15
CA GLY A 145 28.43 28.48 5.36
C GLY A 145 29.04 28.87 6.72
N GLN A 146 28.36 29.66 7.56
CA GLN A 146 28.86 30.00 8.91
C GLN A 146 28.10 29.27 10.02
N LYS A 147 28.85 28.69 10.98
CA LYS A 147 28.32 28.12 12.23
C LYS A 147 28.10 29.24 13.25
N SER A 148 26.92 29.29 13.86
CA SER A 148 26.58 30.31 14.87
C SER A 148 27.21 30.00 16.23
N LEU A 149 27.76 31.03 16.90
CA LEU A 149 28.42 30.96 18.21
C LEU A 149 27.53 31.49 19.35
N MET A 150 26.21 31.40 19.23
CA MET A 150 25.27 32.03 20.17
C MET A 150 24.75 31.15 21.33
N PHE A 151 25.27 29.92 21.50
CA PHE A 151 24.88 29.03 22.61
C PHE A 151 25.88 28.97 23.78
N ASP A 152 27.02 29.67 23.69
CA ASP A 152 28.15 29.51 24.63
C ASP A 152 28.12 30.49 25.83
N ARG A 153 26.92 30.88 26.31
CA ARG A 153 26.79 31.86 27.42
C ARG A 153 25.73 31.56 28.48
N LEU A 154 25.24 30.32 28.53
CA LEU A 154 24.37 29.82 29.60
C LEU A 154 24.93 28.51 30.22
N GLN A 155 26.20 28.55 30.64
CA GLN A 155 26.83 27.51 31.48
C GLN A 155 27.40 28.09 32.79
N THR A 156 26.54 28.64 33.63
CA THR A 156 26.84 28.93 35.04
C THR A 156 25.65 28.63 35.97
N THR A 157 25.08 27.43 35.85
CA THR A 157 24.23 26.85 36.91
C THR A 157 25.08 25.95 37.82
N PRO A 158 24.86 25.95 39.15
CA PRO A 158 25.61 25.10 40.05
C PRO A 158 25.41 23.60 39.75
N LYS A 159 26.48 22.82 39.89
CA LYS A 159 26.41 21.34 39.86
C LYS A 159 25.55 20.85 41.02
N ASP A 160 24.39 20.27 40.71
CA ASP A 160 23.72 19.20 41.49
C ASP A 160 22.52 18.65 40.67
N VAL A 161 22.80 18.18 39.46
CA VAL A 161 21.87 17.34 38.69
C VAL A 161 22.30 15.88 38.91
N PRO A 162 21.46 15.02 39.51
CA PRO A 162 21.76 13.59 39.59
C PRO A 162 22.00 13.05 38.18
N GLU A 163 22.98 12.15 37.99
CA GLU A 163 23.26 11.56 36.68
C GLU A 163 21.95 11.05 36.06
N GLY A 164 21.51 11.71 34.97
CA GLY A 164 20.34 11.30 34.23
C GLY A 164 20.49 9.84 33.82
N ILE A 165 19.39 9.09 33.90
CA ILE A 165 19.34 7.65 33.59
C ILE A 165 20.05 7.44 32.25
N ARG A 166 21.28 6.91 32.29
CA ARG A 166 22.03 6.60 31.07
C ARG A 166 21.18 5.59 30.31
N THR A 167 20.74 5.97 29.11
CA THR A 167 20.06 5.02 28.22
C THR A 167 20.98 3.81 28.08
N PRO A 168 20.50 2.60 28.42
CA PRO A 168 21.36 1.44 28.39
C PRO A 168 21.82 1.24 26.95
N LYS A 169 23.12 0.95 26.75
CA LYS A 169 23.70 0.75 25.41
C LYS A 169 22.81 -0.20 24.61
N ARG A 170 22.30 0.24 23.45
CA ARG A 170 21.54 -0.62 22.52
C ARG A 170 22.31 -1.92 22.33
N GLN A 171 21.71 -3.04 22.77
CA GLN A 171 22.28 -4.37 22.57
C GLN A 171 22.15 -4.72 21.10
N HIS A 172 23.10 -5.52 20.60
CA HIS A 172 23.08 -5.99 19.22
C HIS A 172 21.81 -6.80 18.93
N SER A 173 21.38 -6.80 17.67
CA SER A 173 20.11 -7.37 17.17
C SER A 173 19.90 -8.86 17.46
N SER A 174 20.88 -9.58 18.01
CA SER A 174 20.72 -10.99 18.35
C SER A 174 21.68 -11.51 19.42
N ARG A 175 21.28 -12.62 20.06
CA ARG A 175 22.10 -13.40 20.98
C ARG A 175 22.40 -14.77 20.36
N PHE A 176 23.55 -14.88 19.72
CA PHE A 176 24.06 -16.14 19.20
C PHE A 176 24.76 -16.95 20.29
N ASP A 177 24.47 -18.25 20.36
CA ASP A 177 25.26 -19.20 21.16
C ASP A 177 26.58 -19.50 20.44
N ILE A 178 27.65 -18.81 20.89
CA ILE A 178 28.99 -18.92 20.31
C ILE A 178 29.54 -20.33 20.51
N SER A 179 30.08 -20.93 19.46
CA SER A 179 30.63 -22.29 19.53
C SER A 179 31.92 -22.33 20.36
N PRO A 180 32.13 -23.35 21.22
CA PRO A 180 33.31 -23.44 22.07
C PRO A 180 34.60 -23.71 21.29
N LEU A 181 34.51 -24.52 20.22
CA LEU A 181 35.63 -24.81 19.31
C LEU A 181 35.46 -23.99 18.03
N ARG A 182 36.42 -23.09 17.74
CA ARG A 182 36.35 -22.09 16.65
C ARG A 182 37.51 -22.17 15.65
N GLU A 183 38.47 -23.06 15.86
CA GLU A 183 39.54 -23.29 14.90
C GLU A 183 39.01 -24.10 13.70
N LEU A 184 39.04 -23.50 12.50
CA LEU A 184 38.67 -24.14 11.26
C LEU A 184 39.89 -24.35 10.36
N GLU A 185 40.00 -25.55 9.81
CA GLU A 185 40.93 -25.86 8.72
C GLU A 185 40.30 -25.57 7.36
N LYS A 186 41.07 -25.03 6.42
CA LYS A 186 40.56 -24.71 5.08
C LYS A 186 40.43 -25.99 4.25
N LEU A 187 39.20 -26.45 4.01
CA LEU A 187 38.92 -27.55 3.08
C LEU A 187 39.20 -27.16 1.61
N PRO A 188 39.57 -28.12 0.74
CA PRO A 188 39.80 -27.88 -0.69
C PRO A 188 38.54 -27.37 -1.41
N GLY A 189 38.73 -26.75 -2.57
CA GLY A 189 37.65 -26.24 -3.41
C GLY A 189 36.97 -27.35 -4.22
N PHE A 190 35.68 -27.17 -4.56
CA PHE A 190 34.92 -28.16 -5.35
C PHE A 190 35.53 -28.49 -6.72
N HIS A 191 36.31 -27.57 -7.31
CA HIS A 191 36.99 -27.78 -8.58
C HIS A 191 38.26 -28.65 -8.46
N GLU A 192 38.87 -28.71 -7.27
CA GLU A 192 40.07 -29.50 -6.97
C GLU A 192 39.72 -30.98 -6.69
N VAL A 193 38.44 -31.28 -6.44
CA VAL A 193 37.96 -32.60 -6.01
C VAL A 193 37.15 -33.28 -7.14
N PRO A 194 37.41 -34.58 -7.44
CA PRO A 194 36.66 -35.34 -8.44
C PRO A 194 35.16 -35.41 -8.14
N PRO A 195 34.27 -35.44 -9.16
CA PRO A 195 32.82 -35.39 -8.96
C PRO A 195 32.26 -36.35 -7.91
N GLY A 196 32.72 -37.60 -7.86
CA GLY A 196 32.26 -38.61 -6.91
C GLY A 196 32.57 -38.32 -5.43
N ARG A 197 33.49 -37.39 -5.11
CA ARG A 197 33.78 -36.95 -3.74
C ARG A 197 33.20 -35.57 -3.40
N ARG A 198 32.54 -34.89 -4.36
CA ARG A 198 31.98 -33.54 -4.13
C ARG A 198 30.82 -33.54 -3.14
N GLN A 199 30.00 -34.59 -3.13
CA GLN A 199 28.92 -34.74 -2.15
C GLN A 199 29.47 -34.85 -0.72
N GLU A 200 30.54 -35.64 -0.51
CA GLU A 200 31.20 -35.76 0.80
C GLU A 200 31.81 -34.42 1.25
N LEU A 201 32.54 -33.76 0.35
CA LEU A 201 33.11 -32.42 0.60
C LEU A 201 32.03 -31.38 0.93
N PHE A 202 30.87 -31.43 0.26
CA PHE A 202 29.73 -30.56 0.53
C PHE A 202 29.24 -30.75 1.97
N MET A 203 29.06 -31.99 2.40
CA MET A 203 28.60 -32.31 3.77
C MET A 203 29.64 -31.83 4.81
N GLN A 204 30.93 -32.03 4.56
CA GLN A 204 32.01 -31.52 5.41
C GLN A 204 32.02 -29.99 5.50
N LYS A 205 31.85 -29.27 4.37
CA LYS A 205 31.75 -27.80 4.36
C LYS A 205 30.49 -27.30 5.09
N ILE A 206 29.36 -27.98 4.97
CA ILE A 206 28.15 -27.68 5.76
C ILE A 206 28.41 -27.86 7.26
N ASP A 207 29.07 -28.93 7.66
CA ASP A 207 29.43 -29.17 9.07
C ASP A 207 30.43 -28.13 9.61
N GLN A 208 31.35 -27.61 8.79
CA GLN A 208 32.16 -26.44 9.16
C GLN A 208 31.32 -25.16 9.32
N CYS A 209 30.31 -24.96 8.48
CA CYS A 209 29.42 -23.79 8.55
C CYS A 209 28.49 -23.80 9.77
N ASN A 210 28.36 -24.94 10.47
CA ASN A 210 27.66 -25.03 11.75
C ASN A 210 28.41 -24.39 12.93
N VAL A 211 29.70 -24.04 12.78
CA VAL A 211 30.48 -23.32 13.81
C VAL A 211 30.07 -21.86 13.84
N ILE A 212 29.58 -21.39 15.00
CA ILE A 212 29.12 -20.01 15.22
C ILE A 212 30.24 -19.19 15.87
N PHE A 213 30.53 -18.04 15.28
CA PHE A 213 31.60 -17.13 15.69
C PHE A 213 31.04 -15.91 16.41
N ASP A 214 31.78 -15.38 17.39
CA ASP A 214 31.47 -14.09 17.97
C ASP A 214 31.89 -12.96 17.02
N PHE A 215 30.95 -12.12 16.60
CA PHE A 215 31.21 -10.93 15.78
C PHE A 215 31.30 -9.63 16.59
N ASN A 216 31.03 -9.67 17.91
CA ASN A 216 31.22 -8.52 18.80
C ASN A 216 32.72 -8.22 18.99
N ASP A 217 33.55 -9.26 19.09
CA ASP A 217 34.99 -9.15 18.88
C ASP A 217 35.31 -9.25 17.37
N ALA A 218 35.47 -8.10 16.72
CA ALA A 218 35.87 -8.02 15.31
C ALA A 218 37.32 -8.51 15.05
N SER A 219 38.16 -8.64 16.09
CA SER A 219 39.57 -9.04 15.96
C SER A 219 39.79 -10.55 16.17
N GLY A 220 38.95 -11.19 16.99
CA GLY A 220 38.98 -12.62 17.25
C GLY A 220 38.63 -13.47 16.03
N ASP A 221 39.23 -14.67 15.95
CA ASP A 221 38.96 -15.72 14.97
C ASP A 221 39.01 -15.32 13.47
N MET A 222 39.62 -14.19 13.12
CA MET A 222 39.60 -13.63 11.75
C MET A 222 39.89 -14.65 10.64
N LYS A 223 40.88 -15.53 10.84
CA LYS A 223 41.21 -16.61 9.89
C LYS A 223 40.05 -17.60 9.71
N SER A 224 39.46 -18.08 10.81
CA SER A 224 38.37 -19.05 10.79
C SER A 224 37.05 -18.44 10.30
N LYS A 225 36.77 -17.17 10.66
CA LYS A 225 35.66 -16.38 10.12
C LYS A 225 35.74 -16.29 8.59
N GLU A 226 36.92 -16.00 8.04
CA GLU A 226 37.11 -15.95 6.58
C GLU A 226 37.02 -17.34 5.93
N ILE A 227 37.53 -18.39 6.57
CA ILE A 227 37.36 -19.79 6.09
C ILE A 227 35.88 -20.15 5.99
N LYS A 228 35.07 -19.85 7.01
CA LYS A 228 33.61 -20.08 6.96
C LYS A 228 32.93 -19.24 5.87
N ARG A 229 33.29 -17.96 5.73
CA ARG A 229 32.74 -17.09 4.67
C ARG A 229 33.02 -17.65 3.27
N LEU A 230 34.25 -18.08 3.01
CA LEU A 230 34.63 -18.71 1.75
C LEU A 230 33.91 -20.05 1.52
N ALA A 231 33.79 -20.89 2.55
CA ALA A 231 33.05 -22.15 2.46
C ALA A 231 31.56 -21.94 2.13
N LEU A 232 30.91 -20.94 2.74
CA LEU A 232 29.52 -20.56 2.43
C LEU A 232 29.36 -20.10 0.96
N HIS A 233 30.26 -19.26 0.45
CA HIS A 233 30.23 -18.85 -0.96
C HIS A 233 30.49 -20.02 -1.92
N GLU A 234 31.43 -20.92 -1.61
CA GLU A 234 31.66 -22.11 -2.43
C GLU A 234 30.45 -23.06 -2.45
N LEU A 235 29.71 -23.18 -1.34
CA LEU A 235 28.45 -23.94 -1.26
C LEU A 235 27.34 -23.29 -2.10
N LEU A 236 27.21 -21.96 -2.04
CA LEU A 236 26.30 -21.16 -2.87
C LEU A 236 26.61 -21.32 -4.36
N ASP A 237 27.87 -21.12 -4.77
CA ASP A 237 28.31 -21.28 -6.16
C ASP A 237 28.13 -22.71 -6.66
N TYR A 238 28.34 -23.71 -5.80
CA TYR A 238 28.14 -25.12 -6.15
C TYR A 238 26.66 -25.42 -6.45
N VAL A 239 25.73 -24.96 -5.62
CA VAL A 239 24.27 -25.16 -5.83
C VAL A 239 23.73 -24.30 -6.98
N ALA A 240 24.24 -23.08 -7.17
CA ALA A 240 23.77 -22.18 -8.21
C ALA A 240 24.21 -22.58 -9.63
N ASN A 241 25.44 -23.10 -9.79
CA ASN A 241 26.04 -23.34 -11.11
C ASN A 241 25.98 -24.78 -11.60
N ASN A 242 25.63 -25.76 -10.74
CA ASN A 242 25.55 -27.17 -11.12
C ASN A 242 24.10 -27.68 -11.06
N ARG A 243 23.70 -28.49 -12.04
CA ARG A 243 22.39 -29.16 -12.07
C ARG A 243 22.48 -30.58 -11.55
N GLN A 244 21.38 -31.10 -11.01
CA GLN A 244 21.22 -32.45 -10.48
C GLN A 244 22.22 -32.83 -9.37
N VAL A 245 22.73 -31.83 -8.62
CA VAL A 245 23.66 -32.02 -7.51
C VAL A 245 22.98 -32.17 -6.14
N ILE A 246 21.69 -31.83 -6.03
CA ILE A 246 20.94 -31.92 -4.77
C ILE A 246 20.51 -33.37 -4.53
N THR A 247 21.12 -34.01 -3.53
CA THR A 247 20.80 -35.38 -3.11
C THR A 247 19.95 -35.40 -1.84
N GLU A 248 19.22 -36.49 -1.60
CA GLU A 248 18.34 -36.66 -0.43
C GLU A 248 19.06 -36.43 0.91
N ALA A 249 20.29 -36.91 1.04
CA ALA A 249 21.10 -36.76 2.26
C ALA A 249 21.47 -35.30 2.58
N MET A 250 21.42 -34.38 1.61
CA MET A 250 21.79 -32.97 1.81
C MET A 250 20.67 -32.16 2.48
N TYR A 251 19.39 -32.53 2.30
CA TYR A 251 18.25 -31.80 2.87
C TYR A 251 18.32 -31.60 4.40
N PRO A 252 18.49 -32.64 5.24
CA PRO A 252 18.58 -32.46 6.68
C PRO A 252 19.75 -31.56 7.07
N LYS A 253 20.92 -31.73 6.44
CA LYS A 253 22.13 -30.94 6.74
C LYS A 253 22.01 -29.47 6.35
N VAL A 254 21.38 -29.17 5.21
CA VAL A 254 21.13 -27.77 4.78
C VAL A 254 20.13 -27.09 5.71
N VAL A 255 19.04 -27.78 6.09
CA VAL A 255 18.05 -27.24 7.04
C VAL A 255 18.66 -27.06 8.43
N GLU A 256 19.44 -28.03 8.94
CA GLU A 256 20.17 -27.93 10.21
C GLU A 256 21.12 -26.73 10.23
N MET A 257 21.87 -26.50 9.14
CA MET A 257 22.82 -25.40 9.03
C MET A 257 22.13 -24.05 8.97
N PHE A 258 21.04 -23.92 8.21
CA PHE A 258 20.19 -22.73 8.20
C PHE A 258 19.67 -22.43 9.61
N SER A 259 19.09 -23.43 10.29
CA SER A 259 18.54 -23.29 11.64
C SER A 259 19.59 -22.81 12.64
N LYS A 260 20.76 -23.47 12.71
CA LYS A 260 21.85 -23.10 13.64
C LYS A 260 22.44 -21.72 13.41
N ASN A 261 22.44 -21.23 12.17
CA ASN A 261 23.04 -19.94 11.82
C ASN A 261 22.07 -18.76 11.93
N LEU A 262 20.76 -19.00 12.08
CA LEU A 262 19.75 -17.95 12.00
C LEU A 262 18.73 -17.94 13.14
N PHE A 263 18.21 -19.10 13.55
CA PHE A 263 17.17 -19.17 14.58
C PHE A 263 17.77 -18.85 15.94
N ARG A 264 17.37 -17.70 16.48
CA ARG A 264 17.90 -17.09 17.69
C ARG A 264 16.84 -16.18 18.31
N PRO A 265 16.78 -16.05 19.64
CA PRO A 265 15.90 -15.06 20.27
C PRO A 265 16.31 -13.64 19.84
N ILE A 266 15.37 -12.89 19.28
CA ILE A 266 15.52 -11.44 19.09
C ILE A 266 15.56 -10.79 20.49
N PRO A 267 16.52 -9.90 20.79
CA PRO A 267 16.62 -9.29 22.11
C PRO A 267 15.43 -8.36 22.37
N PRO A 268 14.98 -8.23 23.63
CA PRO A 268 13.86 -7.36 23.94
C PRO A 268 14.19 -5.90 23.57
N PRO A 269 13.24 -5.16 22.96
CA PRO A 269 13.48 -3.80 22.48
C PRO A 269 13.90 -2.89 23.64
N MET A 270 15.06 -2.27 23.49
CA MET A 270 15.66 -1.44 24.56
C MET A 270 15.18 0.01 24.56
N ASN A 271 14.35 0.39 23.60
CA ASN A 271 13.87 1.75 23.47
C ASN A 271 12.93 2.08 24.65
N PRO A 272 13.08 3.26 25.30
CA PRO A 272 12.29 3.61 26.47
C PRO A 272 10.79 3.50 26.20
N GLN A 273 10.06 2.83 27.10
CA GLN A 273 8.59 2.84 27.06
C GLN A 273 8.10 4.23 27.46
N GLY A 274 7.88 5.10 26.47
CA GLY A 274 7.44 6.47 26.63
C GLY A 274 7.19 7.14 25.28
N GLU A 275 6.64 8.36 25.32
CA GLU A 275 6.18 9.12 24.14
C GLU A 275 7.30 9.64 23.22
N ALA A 276 8.55 9.25 23.48
CA ALA A 276 9.74 9.64 22.72
C ALA A 276 10.30 8.53 21.80
N PHE A 277 9.60 7.40 21.65
CA PHE A 277 9.95 6.39 20.63
C PHE A 277 9.14 6.65 19.36
N ASP A 278 9.78 7.23 18.36
CA ASP A 278 9.28 7.32 17.00
C ASP A 278 9.96 6.25 16.11
N PRO A 279 9.23 5.23 15.63
CA PRO A 279 9.77 4.21 14.72
C PRO A 279 10.31 4.76 13.39
N GLU A 280 9.94 5.98 13.00
CA GLU A 280 10.40 6.59 11.74
C GLU A 280 11.77 7.29 11.88
N GLU A 281 12.09 7.82 13.06
CA GLU A 281 13.34 8.55 13.32
C GLU A 281 14.47 7.65 13.84
N ASP A 282 14.13 6.50 14.43
CA ASP A 282 15.11 5.67 15.14
C ASP A 282 16.02 4.86 14.20
N GLU A 283 17.33 5.10 14.27
CA GLU A 283 18.33 4.38 13.46
C GLU A 283 18.33 2.87 13.78
N PRO A 284 18.10 1.99 12.78
CA PRO A 284 17.92 0.56 13.01
C PRO A 284 19.22 -0.13 13.42
N VAL A 285 19.17 -1.00 14.43
CA VAL A 285 20.34 -1.78 14.84
C VAL A 285 20.67 -2.84 13.78
N LEU A 286 21.80 -2.64 13.09
CA LEU A 286 22.32 -3.58 12.09
C LEU A 286 22.98 -4.80 12.73
N GLU A 287 22.78 -5.96 12.12
CA GLU A 287 23.38 -7.22 12.54
C GLU A 287 24.89 -7.25 12.28
N VAL A 288 25.68 -7.63 13.28
CA VAL A 288 27.15 -7.65 13.23
C VAL A 288 27.68 -8.93 12.57
N ALA A 289 26.96 -10.04 12.70
CA ALA A 289 27.28 -11.31 12.04
C ALA A 289 26.81 -11.37 10.57
N TRP A 290 26.36 -10.24 10.01
CA TRP A 290 25.85 -10.11 8.64
C TRP A 290 26.74 -10.76 7.55
N PRO A 291 28.09 -10.67 7.58
CA PRO A 291 28.95 -11.28 6.56
C PRO A 291 28.85 -12.81 6.46
N HIS A 292 28.31 -13.50 7.47
CA HIS A 292 27.97 -14.93 7.40
C HIS A 292 26.48 -15.13 7.14
N ILE A 293 25.62 -14.41 7.88
CA ILE A 293 24.15 -14.52 7.82
C ILE A 293 23.62 -14.27 6.41
N GLN A 294 24.11 -13.23 5.72
CA GLN A 294 23.73 -12.93 4.34
C GLN A 294 23.93 -14.13 3.41
N VAL A 295 25.10 -14.78 3.49
CA VAL A 295 25.45 -15.90 2.61
C VAL A 295 24.65 -17.15 2.97
N VAL A 296 24.28 -17.34 4.24
CA VAL A 296 23.36 -18.42 4.66
C VAL A 296 21.95 -18.22 4.06
N TYR A 297 21.41 -17.00 4.11
CA TYR A 297 20.13 -16.68 3.45
C TYR A 297 20.20 -16.85 1.93
N GLU A 298 21.23 -16.31 1.27
CA GLU A 298 21.42 -16.45 -0.18
C GLU A 298 21.53 -17.92 -0.62
N PHE A 299 22.33 -18.71 0.12
CA PHE A 299 22.50 -20.15 -0.11
C PHE A 299 21.18 -20.91 0.03
N PHE A 300 20.45 -20.71 1.12
CA PHE A 300 19.18 -21.42 1.36
C PHE A 300 18.09 -21.00 0.38
N LEU A 301 18.05 -19.72 0.00
CA LEU A 301 17.14 -19.23 -1.03
C LEU A 301 17.44 -19.88 -2.38
N ARG A 302 18.72 -19.93 -2.82
CA ARG A 302 19.10 -20.65 -4.05
C ARG A 302 18.80 -22.15 -3.98
N PHE A 303 19.01 -22.77 -2.82
CA PHE A 303 18.68 -24.18 -2.60
C PHE A 303 17.18 -24.46 -2.77
N ILE A 304 16.30 -23.64 -2.18
CA ILE A 304 14.85 -23.75 -2.35
C ILE A 304 14.43 -23.38 -3.78
N GLU A 305 15.03 -22.37 -4.41
CA GLU A 305 14.70 -21.93 -5.77
C GLU A 305 15.14 -22.91 -6.86
N SER A 306 16.10 -23.80 -6.58
CA SER A 306 16.62 -24.79 -7.54
C SER A 306 15.51 -25.64 -8.18
N GLN A 307 15.75 -26.01 -9.45
CA GLN A 307 14.89 -26.91 -10.22
C GLN A 307 15.00 -28.37 -9.73
N ASP A 308 16.12 -28.73 -9.09
CA ASP A 308 16.35 -30.06 -8.52
C ASP A 308 15.75 -30.20 -7.09
N PHE A 309 15.11 -29.17 -6.56
CA PHE A 309 14.52 -29.16 -5.22
C PHE A 309 13.22 -29.96 -5.15
N ASN A 310 13.21 -31.03 -4.35
CA ASN A 310 12.08 -31.94 -4.18
C ASN A 310 11.34 -31.66 -2.86
N THR A 311 10.15 -31.07 -2.98
CA THR A 311 9.27 -30.73 -1.84
C THR A 311 8.81 -31.96 -1.04
N ASN A 312 8.76 -33.15 -1.65
CA ASN A 312 8.34 -34.37 -0.95
C ASN A 312 9.37 -34.89 0.05
N ILE A 313 10.65 -34.58 -0.16
CA ILE A 313 11.73 -34.89 0.78
C ILE A 313 11.82 -33.75 1.81
N ALA A 314 11.86 -32.50 1.33
CA ALA A 314 12.04 -31.33 2.18
C ALA A 314 10.95 -31.14 3.26
N LYS A 315 9.70 -31.58 3.01
CA LYS A 315 8.58 -31.47 3.97
C LYS A 315 8.77 -32.22 5.30
N ALA A 316 9.75 -33.13 5.37
CA ALA A 316 10.11 -33.82 6.61
C ALA A 316 11.01 -32.98 7.53
N TYR A 317 11.59 -31.89 7.01
CA TYR A 317 12.56 -31.04 7.70
C TYR A 317 12.09 -29.57 7.79
N ILE A 318 11.34 -29.09 6.79
CA ILE A 318 10.65 -27.80 6.81
C ILE A 318 9.23 -28.06 7.30
N ASP A 319 9.06 -28.01 8.62
CA ASP A 319 7.82 -28.34 9.34
C ASP A 319 7.17 -27.10 9.98
N HIS A 320 6.20 -27.32 10.88
CA HIS A 320 5.55 -26.23 11.62
C HIS A 320 6.49 -25.52 12.59
N SER A 321 7.45 -26.23 13.20
CA SER A 321 8.43 -25.63 14.12
C SER A 321 9.39 -24.70 13.38
N PHE A 322 9.90 -25.16 12.23
CA PHE A 322 10.74 -24.36 11.34
C PHE A 322 10.03 -23.07 10.90
N VAL A 323 8.75 -23.15 10.52
CA VAL A 323 7.96 -21.96 10.13
C VAL A 323 7.77 -20.98 11.28
N LEU A 324 7.57 -21.46 12.51
CA LEU A 324 7.40 -20.60 13.67
C LEU A 324 8.69 -19.85 14.01
N GLN A 325 9.83 -20.57 14.07
CA GLN A 325 11.14 -19.97 14.33
C GLN A 325 11.56 -18.99 13.21
N LEU A 326 11.18 -19.25 11.96
CA LEU A 326 11.37 -18.32 10.85
C LEU A 326 10.50 -17.05 10.98
N LEU A 327 9.29 -17.17 11.53
CA LEU A 327 8.40 -16.03 11.77
C LEU A 327 8.87 -15.15 12.95
N GLU A 328 9.46 -15.74 13.99
CA GLU A 328 10.04 -15.00 15.12
C GLU A 328 11.16 -14.04 14.66
N LEU A 329 11.93 -14.41 13.63
CA LEU A 329 12.98 -13.54 13.07
C LEU A 329 12.47 -12.30 12.32
N PHE A 330 11.19 -12.23 11.94
CA PHE A 330 10.63 -11.02 11.30
C PHE A 330 10.62 -9.81 12.25
N ASP A 331 10.81 -9.99 13.56
CA ASP A 331 10.98 -8.89 14.50
C ASP A 331 12.42 -8.32 14.53
N SER A 332 13.34 -8.84 13.70
CA SER A 332 14.70 -8.29 13.55
C SER A 332 14.67 -6.82 13.15
N GLU A 333 15.43 -5.97 13.85
CA GLU A 333 15.55 -4.53 13.54
C GLU A 333 16.23 -4.30 12.17
N ASP A 334 17.05 -5.25 11.70
CA ASP A 334 17.79 -5.13 10.45
C ASP A 334 16.89 -5.32 9.21
N PRO A 335 16.62 -4.28 8.40
CA PRO A 335 15.74 -4.40 7.23
C PRO A 335 16.30 -5.35 6.17
N ARG A 336 17.61 -5.60 6.15
CA ARG A 336 18.24 -6.52 5.20
C ARG A 336 17.87 -7.96 5.53
N GLU A 337 17.81 -8.31 6.82
CA GLU A 337 17.36 -9.62 7.28
C GLU A 337 15.87 -9.83 6.94
N ARG A 338 15.03 -8.83 7.20
CA ARG A 338 13.59 -8.90 6.91
C ARG A 338 13.27 -9.10 5.42
N ASP A 339 14.02 -8.50 4.49
CA ASP A 339 13.82 -8.72 3.05
C ASP A 339 14.17 -10.15 2.59
N PHE A 340 15.23 -10.76 3.16
CA PHE A 340 15.54 -12.18 2.93
C PHE A 340 14.51 -13.11 3.56
N LEU A 341 14.05 -12.82 4.78
CA LEU A 341 12.98 -13.56 5.46
C LEU A 341 11.67 -13.51 4.66
N LYS A 342 11.28 -12.32 4.18
CA LYS A 342 10.13 -12.10 3.31
C LYS A 342 10.16 -13.00 2.09
N THR A 343 11.29 -12.97 1.37
CA THR A 343 11.48 -13.76 0.15
C THR A 343 11.48 -15.26 0.46
N THR A 344 12.16 -15.68 1.52
CA THR A 344 12.26 -17.09 1.95
C THR A 344 10.89 -17.66 2.34
N LEU A 345 10.14 -16.96 3.19
CA LEU A 345 8.80 -17.38 3.62
C LEU A 345 7.82 -17.41 2.45
N HIS A 346 7.88 -16.45 1.53
CA HIS A 346 7.05 -16.47 0.32
C HIS A 346 7.39 -17.69 -0.59
N ARG A 347 8.67 -18.02 -0.79
CA ARG A 347 9.05 -19.23 -1.55
C ARG A 347 8.56 -20.51 -0.86
N ILE A 348 8.64 -20.60 0.46
CA ILE A 348 8.12 -21.73 1.24
C ILE A 348 6.59 -21.84 1.07
N TYR A 349 5.84 -20.75 1.25
CA TYR A 349 4.39 -20.71 1.03
C TYR A 349 4.00 -21.15 -0.39
N GLY A 350 4.75 -20.70 -1.39
CA GLY A 350 4.57 -21.07 -2.79
C GLY A 350 4.72 -22.57 -3.02
N LYS A 351 5.85 -23.16 -2.58
CA LYS A 351 6.22 -24.56 -2.85
C LYS A 351 5.54 -25.59 -1.94
N PHE A 352 5.23 -25.27 -0.68
CA PHE A 352 4.69 -26.21 0.31
C PHE A 352 3.20 -26.03 0.55
N LEU A 353 2.38 -26.68 -0.29
CA LEU A 353 0.91 -26.59 -0.23
C LEU A 353 0.33 -26.96 1.15
N ASN A 354 0.95 -27.94 1.84
CA ASN A 354 0.55 -28.40 3.17
C ASN A 354 0.81 -27.37 4.29
N LEU A 355 1.77 -26.46 4.12
CA LEU A 355 2.11 -25.43 5.11
C LEU A 355 1.24 -24.16 4.96
N ARG A 356 0.54 -23.97 3.84
CA ARG A 356 -0.18 -22.71 3.54
C ARG A 356 -1.22 -22.31 4.57
N SER A 357 -1.98 -23.27 5.11
CA SER A 357 -2.95 -23.01 6.17
C SER A 357 -2.28 -22.61 7.49
N TYR A 358 -1.19 -23.30 7.84
CA TYR A 358 -0.41 -23.03 9.05
C TYR A 358 0.32 -21.67 9.00
N ILE A 359 0.97 -21.35 7.88
CA ILE A 359 1.65 -20.05 7.66
C ILE A 359 0.66 -18.90 7.82
N ARG A 360 -0.49 -18.92 7.12
CA ARG A 360 -1.51 -17.86 7.25
C ARG A 360 -2.03 -17.75 8.68
N ARG A 361 -2.29 -18.87 9.37
CA ARG A 361 -2.73 -18.85 10.77
C ARG A 361 -1.67 -18.25 11.71
N SER A 362 -0.40 -18.55 11.47
CA SER A 362 0.70 -18.05 12.30
C SER A 362 0.92 -16.55 12.09
N ILE A 363 0.85 -16.06 10.85
CA ILE A 363 0.88 -14.62 10.54
C ILE A 363 -0.31 -13.90 11.18
N ASN A 364 -1.53 -14.48 11.13
CA ASN A 364 -2.69 -13.91 11.82
C ASN A 364 -2.47 -13.80 13.33
N ASN A 365 -1.82 -14.79 13.97
CA ASN A 365 -1.50 -14.73 15.39
C ASN A 365 -0.51 -13.59 15.71
N VAL A 366 0.54 -13.40 14.88
CA VAL A 366 1.46 -12.26 14.99
C VAL A 366 0.70 -10.93 14.90
N PHE A 367 -0.21 -10.80 13.93
CA PHE A 367 -1.03 -9.60 13.79
C PHE A 367 -2.00 -9.38 14.96
N PHE A 368 -2.57 -10.44 15.55
CA PHE A 368 -3.39 -10.31 16.75
C PHE A 368 -2.56 -9.82 17.95
N GLN A 369 -1.40 -10.42 18.20
CA GLN A 369 -0.50 -10.00 19.27
C GLN A 369 -0.03 -8.54 19.07
N PHE A 370 0.31 -8.16 17.84
CA PHE A 370 0.67 -6.79 17.48
C PHE A 370 -0.46 -5.79 17.73
N VAL A 371 -1.69 -6.03 17.27
CA VAL A 371 -2.81 -5.07 17.35
C VAL A 371 -3.42 -4.95 18.75
N TYR A 372 -3.39 -6.03 19.54
CA TYR A 372 -4.13 -6.13 20.80
C TYR A 372 -3.27 -6.25 22.06
N GLU A 373 -1.97 -6.58 21.95
CA GLU A 373 -1.09 -6.81 23.10
C GLU A 373 0.14 -5.89 23.12
N THR A 374 0.96 -5.88 22.07
CA THR A 374 2.29 -5.22 22.11
C THR A 374 2.34 -3.85 21.45
N GLU A 375 1.53 -3.60 20.40
CA GLU A 375 1.68 -2.48 19.45
C GLU A 375 3.13 -2.32 18.92
N ARG A 376 3.94 -3.39 18.97
CA ARG A 376 5.33 -3.46 18.50
C ARG A 376 5.61 -4.80 17.82
N PHE A 377 6.04 -4.71 16.57
CA PHE A 377 6.63 -5.78 15.76
C PHE A 377 7.25 -5.13 14.53
N ASN A 378 8.51 -5.41 14.20
CA ASN A 378 9.22 -4.71 13.13
C ASN A 378 8.78 -5.14 11.71
N GLY A 379 8.50 -6.43 11.51
CA GLY A 379 8.24 -7.02 10.19
C GLY A 379 6.80 -6.96 9.65
N ILE A 380 5.96 -6.06 10.14
CA ILE A 380 4.53 -6.00 9.72
C ILE A 380 4.40 -5.70 8.22
N ALA A 381 5.19 -4.76 7.70
CA ALA A 381 5.18 -4.39 6.28
C ALA A 381 5.55 -5.59 5.39
N GLU A 382 6.63 -6.29 5.72
CA GLU A 382 7.13 -7.44 4.96
C GLU A 382 6.15 -8.61 4.99
N LEU A 383 5.49 -8.86 6.12
CA LEU A 383 4.42 -9.87 6.21
C LEU A 383 3.19 -9.49 5.36
N LEU A 384 2.84 -8.19 5.31
CA LEU A 384 1.78 -7.69 4.44
C LEU A 384 2.13 -7.78 2.95
N GLU A 385 3.39 -7.57 2.53
CA GLU A 385 3.80 -7.80 1.12
C GLU A 385 3.59 -9.25 0.68
N ILE A 386 3.94 -10.22 1.54
CA ILE A 386 3.66 -11.65 1.28
C ILE A 386 2.15 -11.86 1.17
N LEU A 387 1.38 -11.31 2.10
CA LEU A 387 -0.07 -11.47 2.12
C LEU A 387 -0.76 -10.84 0.92
N GLY A 388 -0.33 -9.67 0.43
CA GLY A 388 -0.84 -9.06 -0.80
C GLY A 388 -0.67 -9.99 -2.01
N SER A 389 0.51 -10.61 -2.15
CA SER A 389 0.75 -11.62 -3.19
C SER A 389 -0.12 -12.88 -3.00
N ILE A 390 -0.38 -13.28 -1.75
CA ILE A 390 -1.27 -14.41 -1.42
C ILE A 390 -2.75 -14.10 -1.74
N ILE A 391 -3.22 -12.90 -1.42
CA ILE A 391 -4.61 -12.43 -1.65
C ILE A 391 -4.89 -12.36 -3.15
N ASN A 392 -3.95 -11.81 -3.93
CA ASN A 392 -4.07 -11.81 -5.39
C ASN A 392 -4.15 -13.26 -5.96
N GLY A 393 -3.49 -14.22 -5.31
CA GLY A 393 -3.57 -15.65 -5.62
C GLY A 393 -4.82 -16.39 -5.10
N PHE A 394 -5.79 -15.72 -4.47
CA PHE A 394 -7.02 -16.39 -4.02
C PHE A 394 -7.92 -16.81 -5.19
N ALA A 395 -8.48 -18.02 -5.07
CA ALA A 395 -9.48 -18.54 -5.99
C ALA A 395 -10.85 -17.92 -5.68
N LEU A 396 -11.63 -17.66 -6.73
CA LEU A 396 -13.01 -17.19 -6.63
C LEU A 396 -13.99 -18.39 -6.67
N PRO A 397 -15.12 -18.34 -5.94
CA PRO A 397 -15.49 -17.32 -4.96
C PRO A 397 -14.59 -17.34 -3.72
N LEU A 398 -14.38 -16.16 -3.10
CA LEU A 398 -13.59 -16.04 -1.88
C LEU A 398 -14.15 -16.92 -0.77
N LYS A 399 -13.27 -17.55 0.01
CA LYS A 399 -13.68 -18.38 1.15
C LYS A 399 -14.02 -17.51 2.35
N GLU A 400 -14.91 -18.01 3.19
CA GLU A 400 -15.30 -17.34 4.45
C GLU A 400 -14.10 -17.06 5.37
N GLU A 401 -13.11 -17.96 5.41
CA GLU A 401 -11.84 -17.72 6.13
C GLU A 401 -11.06 -16.48 5.63
N HIS A 402 -11.23 -16.07 4.37
CA HIS A 402 -10.58 -14.88 3.80
C HIS A 402 -11.37 -13.61 4.12
N LYS A 403 -12.71 -13.67 4.09
CA LYS A 403 -13.60 -12.57 4.51
C LYS A 403 -13.46 -12.26 6.01
N LEU A 404 -13.34 -13.30 6.84
CA LEU A 404 -13.01 -13.16 8.25
C LEU A 404 -11.60 -12.58 8.46
N PHE A 405 -10.61 -12.94 7.64
CA PHE A 405 -9.27 -12.37 7.72
C PHE A 405 -9.26 -10.86 7.42
N LEU A 406 -9.94 -10.42 6.36
CA LEU A 406 -10.14 -9.01 6.04
C LEU A 406 -10.76 -8.24 7.24
N THR A 407 -11.94 -8.69 7.70
CA THR A 407 -12.73 -7.96 8.70
C THR A 407 -12.17 -8.04 10.13
N ARG A 408 -11.49 -9.13 10.50
CA ARG A 408 -10.97 -9.35 11.87
C ARG A 408 -9.49 -9.03 12.05
N VAL A 409 -8.72 -8.92 10.96
CA VAL A 409 -7.26 -8.73 11.03
C VAL A 409 -6.81 -7.51 10.22
N LEU A 410 -7.11 -7.44 8.92
CA LEU A 410 -6.65 -6.32 8.09
C LEU A 410 -7.28 -4.98 8.47
N ILE A 411 -8.61 -4.90 8.61
CA ILE A 411 -9.26 -3.64 8.99
C ILE A 411 -8.77 -3.15 10.37
N PRO A 412 -8.68 -3.98 11.43
CA PRO A 412 -8.13 -3.55 12.72
C PRO A 412 -6.65 -3.11 12.73
N LEU A 413 -5.82 -3.51 11.75
CA LEU A 413 -4.41 -3.07 11.68
C LEU A 413 -4.29 -1.54 11.51
N HIS A 414 -5.31 -0.86 10.98
CA HIS A 414 -5.36 0.61 10.87
C HIS A 414 -5.44 1.32 12.24
N LYS A 415 -5.77 0.60 13.33
CA LYS A 415 -5.87 1.17 14.68
C LYS A 415 -4.51 1.63 15.23
N VAL A 416 -3.45 0.84 15.03
CA VAL A 416 -2.16 0.98 15.74
C VAL A 416 -1.47 2.31 15.41
N LYS A 417 -0.74 2.88 16.37
CA LYS A 417 -0.12 4.21 16.23
C LYS A 417 0.89 4.29 15.08
N SER A 418 1.76 3.29 14.96
CA SER A 418 2.82 3.17 13.95
C SER A 418 2.35 2.72 12.56
N LEU A 419 1.11 3.06 12.18
CA LEU A 419 0.51 2.67 10.90
C LEU A 419 1.37 3.07 9.69
N SER A 420 2.04 4.21 9.76
CA SER A 420 2.86 4.77 8.68
C SER A 420 3.95 3.82 8.17
N MET A 421 4.51 2.99 9.05
CA MET A 421 5.56 2.01 8.74
C MET A 421 5.11 0.91 7.77
N TYR A 422 3.80 0.66 7.64
CA TYR A 422 3.25 -0.45 6.84
C TYR A 422 1.96 -0.11 6.07
N HIS A 423 1.53 1.16 6.10
CA HIS A 423 0.30 1.62 5.47
C HIS A 423 0.21 1.28 3.97
N PRO A 424 1.23 1.53 3.12
CA PRO A 424 1.13 1.22 1.69
C PRO A 424 0.87 -0.26 1.41
N GLN A 425 1.52 -1.15 2.18
CA GLN A 425 1.33 -2.60 2.08
C GLN A 425 -0.06 -3.04 2.56
N LEU A 426 -0.61 -2.37 3.57
CA LEU A 426 -1.96 -2.65 4.08
C LEU A 426 -3.04 -2.19 3.10
N ALA A 427 -2.97 -0.94 2.64
CA ALA A 427 -3.89 -0.40 1.63
C ALA A 427 -3.90 -1.27 0.35
N TYR A 428 -2.71 -1.70 -0.11
CA TYR A 428 -2.61 -2.67 -1.21
C TYR A 428 -3.35 -3.98 -0.91
N CYS A 429 -3.25 -4.54 0.30
CA CYS A 429 -4.02 -5.73 0.67
C CYS A 429 -5.54 -5.49 0.68
N ILE A 430 -6.00 -4.31 1.09
CA ILE A 430 -7.42 -3.94 1.11
C ILE A 430 -7.96 -3.80 -0.32
N VAL A 431 -7.30 -3.03 -1.18
CA VAL A 431 -7.67 -2.87 -2.61
C VAL A 431 -7.68 -4.22 -3.32
N GLN A 432 -6.67 -5.08 -3.09
CA GLN A 432 -6.63 -6.42 -3.66
C GLN A 432 -7.76 -7.35 -3.17
N PHE A 433 -8.42 -7.06 -2.05
CA PHE A 433 -9.64 -7.76 -1.64
C PHE A 433 -10.87 -7.26 -2.39
N LEU A 434 -10.99 -5.95 -2.60
CA LEU A 434 -12.10 -5.34 -3.33
C LEU A 434 -12.10 -5.75 -4.82
N GLU A 435 -10.92 -5.79 -5.47
CA GLU A 435 -10.76 -6.32 -6.83
C GLU A 435 -11.23 -7.77 -7.00
N LYS A 436 -11.27 -8.56 -5.92
CA LYS A 436 -11.69 -9.97 -5.94
C LYS A 436 -13.18 -10.15 -5.66
N ASP A 437 -13.79 -9.25 -4.88
CA ASP A 437 -15.18 -9.31 -4.45
C ASP A 437 -15.67 -7.92 -4.00
N ALA A 438 -16.18 -7.13 -4.95
CA ALA A 438 -16.61 -5.75 -4.72
C ALA A 438 -17.72 -5.61 -3.66
N ALA A 439 -18.49 -6.68 -3.39
CA ALA A 439 -19.50 -6.71 -2.32
C ALA A 439 -18.91 -6.59 -0.89
N LEU A 440 -17.58 -6.63 -0.74
CA LEU A 440 -16.88 -6.35 0.51
C LEU A 440 -16.68 -4.84 0.77
N THR A 441 -16.96 -3.97 -0.21
CA THR A 441 -16.75 -2.51 -0.11
C THR A 441 -17.46 -1.89 1.09
N GLU A 442 -18.72 -2.26 1.35
CA GLU A 442 -19.50 -1.72 2.47
C GLU A 442 -18.84 -1.99 3.83
N GLU A 443 -18.44 -3.24 4.07
CA GLU A 443 -17.74 -3.66 5.29
C GLU A 443 -16.36 -2.99 5.44
N VAL A 444 -15.62 -2.81 4.33
CA VAL A 444 -14.31 -2.12 4.34
C VAL A 444 -14.46 -0.65 4.67
N VAL A 445 -15.30 0.08 3.95
CA VAL A 445 -15.47 1.54 4.12
C VAL A 445 -16.03 1.86 5.51
N LEU A 446 -17.07 1.15 5.96
CA LEU A 446 -17.59 1.32 7.32
C LEU A 446 -16.57 0.91 8.39
N GLY A 447 -15.72 -0.08 8.09
CA GLY A 447 -14.59 -0.49 8.92
C GLY A 447 -13.52 0.58 9.09
N LEU A 448 -13.13 1.27 8.01
CA LEU A 448 -12.20 2.39 8.03
C LEU A 448 -12.82 3.60 8.77
N LEU A 449 -14.06 3.97 8.45
CA LEU A 449 -14.77 5.07 9.12
C LEU A 449 -14.89 4.85 10.64
N ARG A 450 -15.04 3.59 11.09
CA ARG A 450 -15.03 3.23 12.52
C ARG A 450 -13.71 3.52 13.22
N TYR A 451 -12.58 3.40 12.51
CA TYR A 451 -11.23 3.62 13.04
C TYR A 451 -10.62 4.96 12.62
N TRP A 452 -11.42 5.87 12.05
CA TRP A 452 -10.97 7.17 11.55
C TRP A 452 -10.16 7.95 12.62
N PRO A 453 -8.93 8.40 12.32
CA PRO A 453 -8.09 9.12 13.26
C PRO A 453 -8.72 10.45 13.70
N LYS A 454 -8.66 10.78 14.99
CA LYS A 454 -9.23 12.02 15.56
C LYS A 454 -8.21 12.96 16.21
N VAL A 455 -6.99 12.47 16.41
CA VAL A 455 -5.90 13.15 17.15
C VAL A 455 -4.53 12.96 16.48
N ASN A 456 -4.51 12.48 15.23
CA ASN A 456 -3.30 12.26 14.46
C ASN A 456 -3.58 12.57 12.98
N SER A 457 -3.26 13.79 12.57
CA SER A 457 -3.51 14.30 11.22
C SER A 457 -2.72 13.55 10.14
N THR A 458 -1.50 13.07 10.45
CA THR A 458 -0.70 12.26 9.53
C THR A 458 -1.41 10.96 9.17
N LYS A 459 -1.98 10.27 10.18
CA LYS A 459 -2.82 9.09 9.93
C LYS A 459 -4.12 9.44 9.20
N GLU A 460 -4.74 10.59 9.47
CA GLU A 460 -5.95 11.01 8.73
C GLU A 460 -5.65 11.22 7.23
N VAL A 461 -4.51 11.84 6.90
CA VAL A 461 -4.01 11.94 5.52
C VAL A 461 -3.77 10.56 4.91
N MET A 462 -3.28 9.57 5.68
CA MET A 462 -3.12 8.19 5.21
C MET A 462 -4.46 7.51 4.91
N PHE A 463 -5.46 7.64 5.78
CA PHE A 463 -6.82 7.14 5.51
C PHE A 463 -7.43 7.80 4.27
N LEU A 464 -7.18 9.10 4.04
CA LEU A 464 -7.58 9.79 2.81
C LEU A 464 -6.78 9.34 1.57
N ASN A 465 -5.57 8.81 1.72
CA ASN A 465 -4.86 8.12 0.63
C ASN A 465 -5.58 6.82 0.27
N GLU A 466 -5.78 5.94 1.26
CA GLU A 466 -6.43 4.65 1.06
C GLU A 466 -7.87 4.77 0.54
N VAL A 467 -8.64 5.77 0.98
CA VAL A 467 -10.00 6.02 0.46
C VAL A 467 -10.00 6.43 -1.02
N GLU A 468 -8.97 7.12 -1.52
CA GLU A 468 -8.87 7.39 -2.97
C GLU A 468 -8.52 6.11 -3.73
N ASP A 469 -7.56 5.30 -3.23
CA ASP A 469 -7.21 4.01 -3.84
C ASP A 469 -8.43 3.06 -3.88
N ILE A 470 -9.29 3.10 -2.85
CA ILE A 470 -10.56 2.36 -2.79
C ILE A 470 -11.58 2.91 -3.81
N PHE A 471 -11.66 4.23 -4.01
CA PHE A 471 -12.54 4.81 -5.04
C PHE A 471 -12.17 4.35 -6.45
N GLU A 472 -10.88 4.19 -6.79
CA GLU A 472 -10.47 3.74 -8.13
C GLU A 472 -11.00 2.35 -8.52
N VAL A 473 -11.35 1.50 -7.54
CA VAL A 473 -11.88 0.14 -7.73
C VAL A 473 -13.34 -0.04 -7.29
N MET A 474 -14.02 1.02 -6.88
CA MET A 474 -15.37 0.94 -6.29
C MET A 474 -16.49 0.94 -7.34
N ASP A 475 -17.31 -0.12 -7.37
CA ASP A 475 -18.51 -0.15 -8.21
C ASP A 475 -19.54 0.92 -7.78
N PRO A 476 -20.21 1.63 -8.72
CA PRO A 476 -21.22 2.65 -8.40
C PRO A 476 -22.39 2.14 -7.54
N ALA A 477 -22.76 0.86 -7.68
CA ALA A 477 -23.81 0.23 -6.89
C ALA A 477 -23.41 -0.02 -5.42
N GLU A 478 -22.11 -0.17 -5.15
CA GLU A 478 -21.56 -0.30 -3.80
C GLU A 478 -21.32 1.10 -3.18
N PHE A 479 -20.84 2.06 -3.98
CA PHE A 479 -20.75 3.48 -3.60
C PHE A 479 -22.07 4.02 -3.04
N ALA A 480 -23.19 3.71 -3.71
CA ALA A 480 -24.52 4.18 -3.31
C ALA A 480 -24.93 3.75 -1.89
N LYS A 481 -24.35 2.69 -1.33
CA LYS A 481 -24.61 2.20 0.05
C LYS A 481 -23.79 2.95 1.10
N VAL A 482 -22.58 3.40 0.74
CA VAL A 482 -21.61 3.99 1.67
C VAL A 482 -21.49 5.51 1.58
N GLN A 483 -22.06 6.12 0.53
CA GLN A 483 -21.93 7.55 0.26
C GLN A 483 -22.31 8.47 1.42
N GLU A 484 -23.45 8.23 2.10
CA GLU A 484 -23.89 9.08 3.23
C GLU A 484 -22.85 9.13 4.37
N PRO A 485 -22.48 8.00 5.01
CA PRO A 485 -21.50 8.01 6.10
C PRO A 485 -20.09 8.43 5.63
N LEU A 486 -19.70 8.12 4.39
CA LEU A 486 -18.40 8.49 3.84
C LEU A 486 -18.30 10.01 3.61
N PHE A 487 -19.28 10.62 2.93
CA PHE A 487 -19.27 12.07 2.69
C PHE A 487 -19.49 12.87 3.97
N HIS A 488 -20.18 12.32 4.99
CA HIS A 488 -20.20 12.93 6.32
C HIS A 488 -18.81 13.01 6.99
N GLN A 489 -17.89 12.09 6.68
CA GLN A 489 -16.52 12.14 7.18
C GLN A 489 -15.60 12.98 6.28
N LEU A 490 -15.80 12.95 4.95
CA LEU A 490 -15.10 13.85 4.03
C LEU A 490 -15.45 15.32 4.29
N ALA A 491 -16.72 15.64 4.58
CA ALA A 491 -17.18 16.94 5.04
C ALA A 491 -16.39 17.46 6.25
N LYS A 492 -16.18 16.61 7.25
CA LYS A 492 -15.39 16.92 8.46
C LYS A 492 -13.90 17.11 8.14
N SER A 493 -13.36 16.33 7.20
CA SER A 493 -11.96 16.43 6.76
C SER A 493 -11.72 17.70 5.92
N VAL A 494 -12.66 18.09 5.07
CA VAL A 494 -12.65 19.36 4.32
C VAL A 494 -12.79 20.57 5.25
N ALA A 495 -13.61 20.47 6.30
CA ALA A 495 -13.72 21.49 7.35
C ALA A 495 -12.51 21.53 8.32
N SER A 496 -11.51 20.65 8.15
CA SER A 496 -10.39 20.55 9.08
C SER A 496 -9.50 21.82 9.03
N PRO A 497 -9.17 22.43 10.18
CA PRO A 497 -8.23 23.56 10.21
C PRO A 497 -6.79 23.14 9.85
N HIS A 498 -6.50 21.84 9.89
CA HIS A 498 -5.19 21.28 9.55
C HIS A 498 -5.01 21.18 8.03
N PHE A 499 -4.22 22.08 7.46
CA PHE A 499 -4.20 22.28 6.01
C PHE A 499 -3.93 21.00 5.20
N GLN A 500 -3.03 20.11 5.63
CA GLN A 500 -2.72 18.88 4.89
C GLN A 500 -3.92 17.93 4.81
N VAL A 501 -4.84 17.95 5.79
CA VAL A 501 -6.05 17.11 5.79
C VAL A 501 -7.08 17.69 4.82
N ALA A 502 -7.37 18.98 4.94
CA ALA A 502 -8.32 19.66 4.07
C ALA A 502 -7.86 19.72 2.61
N GLU A 503 -6.58 20.01 2.35
CA GLU A 503 -5.96 19.95 1.02
C GLU A 503 -6.06 18.54 0.43
N ARG A 504 -5.72 17.51 1.21
CA ARG A 504 -5.78 16.11 0.76
C ARG A 504 -7.20 15.67 0.40
N ALA A 505 -8.19 16.01 1.24
CA ALA A 505 -9.59 15.68 1.01
C ALA A 505 -10.17 16.44 -0.20
N LEU A 506 -9.87 17.73 -0.34
CA LEU A 506 -10.28 18.53 -1.50
C LEU A 506 -9.60 18.07 -2.80
N TYR A 507 -8.46 17.39 -2.72
CA TYR A 507 -7.76 16.87 -3.90
C TYR A 507 -8.55 15.80 -4.66
N PHE A 508 -9.52 15.12 -4.01
CA PHE A 508 -10.41 14.15 -4.67
C PHE A 508 -11.19 14.75 -5.84
N TRP A 509 -11.52 16.04 -5.80
CA TRP A 509 -12.20 16.75 -6.91
C TRP A 509 -11.32 16.93 -8.17
N ASN A 510 -10.05 16.52 -8.14
CA ASN A 510 -9.21 16.41 -9.33
C ASN A 510 -9.30 15.03 -10.01
N ASN A 511 -9.93 14.04 -9.37
CA ASN A 511 -10.08 12.68 -9.89
C ASN A 511 -11.40 12.58 -10.67
N GLU A 512 -11.31 12.36 -11.99
CA GLU A 512 -12.49 12.30 -12.87
C GLU A 512 -13.49 11.20 -12.47
N TYR A 513 -13.01 10.06 -11.99
CA TYR A 513 -13.88 8.95 -11.57
C TYR A 513 -14.69 9.30 -10.32
N PHE A 514 -14.03 9.88 -9.32
CA PHE A 514 -14.70 10.41 -8.11
C PHE A 514 -15.73 11.48 -8.48
N CYS A 515 -15.39 12.42 -9.37
CA CYS A 515 -16.32 13.46 -9.82
C CYS A 515 -17.56 12.89 -10.53
N ASN A 516 -17.43 11.80 -11.31
CA ASN A 516 -18.56 11.12 -11.93
C ASN A 516 -19.48 10.47 -10.87
N LEU A 517 -18.92 9.73 -9.91
CA LEU A 517 -19.69 9.14 -8.79
C LEU A 517 -20.44 10.21 -7.98
N VAL A 518 -19.80 11.36 -7.74
CA VAL A 518 -20.41 12.52 -7.08
C VAL A 518 -21.53 13.13 -7.92
N SER A 519 -21.35 13.26 -9.23
CA SER A 519 -22.36 13.81 -10.15
C SER A 519 -23.60 12.93 -10.20
N ASP A 520 -23.43 11.61 -10.32
CA ASP A 520 -24.53 10.65 -10.38
C ASP A 520 -25.37 10.57 -9.09
N ASN A 521 -24.81 11.04 -7.96
CA ASN A 521 -25.46 11.02 -6.64
C ASN A 521 -25.55 12.42 -5.99
N VAL A 522 -25.52 13.49 -6.79
CA VAL A 522 -25.41 14.87 -6.30
C VAL A 522 -26.54 15.27 -5.33
N GLU A 523 -27.74 14.71 -5.51
CA GLU A 523 -28.93 14.95 -4.66
C GLU A 523 -28.71 14.60 -3.19
N ILE A 524 -27.86 13.61 -2.90
CA ILE A 524 -27.51 13.19 -1.54
C ILE A 524 -26.23 13.89 -1.07
N ILE A 525 -25.24 14.01 -1.96
CA ILE A 525 -23.88 14.45 -1.61
C ILE A 525 -23.79 15.97 -1.40
N LEU A 526 -24.42 16.78 -2.26
CA LEU A 526 -24.32 18.24 -2.17
C LEU A 526 -24.89 18.78 -0.84
N PRO A 527 -26.08 18.38 -0.35
CA PRO A 527 -26.57 18.80 0.97
C PRO A 527 -25.66 18.44 2.16
N ILE A 528 -24.78 17.43 2.04
CA ILE A 528 -23.79 17.07 3.06
C ILE A 528 -22.53 17.94 2.95
N MET A 529 -22.05 18.17 1.72
CA MET A 529 -20.81 18.92 1.48
C MET A 529 -20.97 20.44 1.48
N PHE A 530 -22.19 20.96 1.33
CA PHE A 530 -22.45 22.39 1.14
C PHE A 530 -21.90 23.26 2.29
N ALA A 531 -22.23 22.95 3.55
CA ALA A 531 -21.85 23.78 4.69
C ALA A 531 -20.32 23.90 4.88
N PRO A 532 -19.52 22.80 4.94
CA PRO A 532 -18.05 22.88 4.97
C PRO A 532 -17.43 23.72 3.85
N LEU A 533 -17.93 23.57 2.62
CA LEU A 533 -17.42 24.29 1.46
C LEU A 533 -17.80 25.78 1.55
N TYR A 534 -19.06 26.08 1.84
CA TYR A 534 -19.54 27.45 1.97
C TYR A 534 -18.84 28.22 3.09
N GLU A 535 -18.70 27.63 4.28
CA GLU A 535 -17.98 28.24 5.41
C GLU A 535 -16.52 28.51 5.06
N ASN A 536 -15.79 27.53 4.53
CA ASN A 536 -14.39 27.73 4.12
C ASN A 536 -14.24 28.76 2.98
N SER A 537 -15.24 28.90 2.10
CA SER A 537 -15.24 29.93 1.04
C SER A 537 -15.36 31.37 1.59
N LYS A 538 -15.98 31.56 2.76
CA LYS A 538 -16.06 32.89 3.41
C LYS A 538 -14.71 33.34 3.94
N GLY A 539 -13.91 32.41 4.43
CA GLY A 539 -12.55 32.68 4.86
C GLY A 539 -11.84 31.43 5.37
N HIS A 540 -10.72 31.11 4.74
CA HIS A 540 -9.78 30.10 5.21
C HIS A 540 -8.37 30.71 5.27
N TRP A 541 -7.61 30.44 6.32
CA TRP A 541 -6.30 31.07 6.55
C TRP A 541 -5.28 30.72 5.45
N ASN A 542 -5.36 29.49 4.92
CA ASN A 542 -4.57 29.02 3.80
C ASN A 542 -5.30 29.31 2.47
N ARG A 543 -4.68 30.12 1.62
CA ARG A 543 -5.19 30.56 0.31
C ARG A 543 -5.31 29.43 -0.73
N THR A 544 -4.50 28.38 -0.65
CA THR A 544 -4.57 27.24 -1.56
C THR A 544 -5.88 26.48 -1.36
N ILE A 545 -6.22 26.18 -0.10
CA ILE A 545 -7.50 25.56 0.27
C ILE A 545 -8.68 26.41 -0.16
N HIS A 546 -8.60 27.74 0.03
CA HIS A 546 -9.64 28.67 -0.44
C HIS A 546 -9.90 28.56 -1.95
N GLY A 547 -8.84 28.45 -2.76
CA GLY A 547 -8.95 28.20 -4.21
C GLY A 547 -9.52 26.82 -4.56
N MET A 548 -9.12 25.77 -3.84
CA MET A 548 -9.64 24.41 -4.05
C MET A 548 -11.12 24.28 -3.68
N VAL A 549 -11.56 24.94 -2.60
CA VAL A 549 -12.96 25.02 -2.19
C VAL A 549 -13.81 25.70 -3.26
N TYR A 550 -13.36 26.82 -3.84
CA TYR A 550 -14.06 27.45 -4.96
C TYR A 550 -14.16 26.54 -6.19
N ASN A 551 -13.12 25.75 -6.48
CA ASN A 551 -13.19 24.77 -7.57
C ASN A 551 -14.26 23.71 -7.31
N ALA A 552 -14.27 23.11 -6.11
CA ALA A 552 -15.28 22.13 -5.70
C ALA A 552 -16.71 22.70 -5.72
N MET A 553 -16.91 23.92 -5.20
CA MET A 553 -18.21 24.61 -5.25
C MET A 553 -18.66 24.89 -6.69
N LYS A 554 -17.76 25.35 -7.56
CA LYS A 554 -18.04 25.59 -8.97
C LYS A 554 -18.48 24.31 -9.68
N LEU A 555 -17.82 23.18 -9.42
CA LEU A 555 -18.23 21.88 -9.96
C LEU A 555 -19.65 21.49 -9.50
N PHE A 556 -19.99 21.65 -8.21
CA PHE A 556 -21.34 21.40 -7.73
C PHE A 556 -22.40 22.33 -8.37
N MET A 557 -22.08 23.61 -8.54
CA MET A 557 -22.94 24.56 -9.28
C MET A 557 -23.14 24.17 -10.75
N GLU A 558 -22.10 23.62 -11.40
CA GLU A 558 -22.18 23.17 -12.81
C GLU A 558 -22.98 21.87 -12.97
N ILE A 559 -22.96 20.98 -11.97
CA ILE A 559 -23.72 19.72 -11.96
C ILE A 559 -25.22 19.97 -11.73
N ASN A 560 -25.60 20.72 -10.68
CA ASN A 560 -27.01 21.02 -10.39
C ASN A 560 -27.17 22.41 -9.76
N PRO A 561 -27.38 23.47 -10.58
CA PRO A 561 -27.53 24.85 -10.09
C PRO A 561 -28.70 25.03 -9.13
N GLN A 562 -29.85 24.40 -9.41
CA GLN A 562 -31.07 24.56 -8.60
C GLN A 562 -30.87 23.99 -7.19
N LEU A 563 -30.36 22.76 -7.09
CA LEU A 563 -30.07 22.13 -5.80
C LEU A 563 -29.02 22.92 -4.99
N PHE A 564 -28.07 23.56 -5.67
CA PHE A 564 -27.08 24.42 -5.02
C PHE A 564 -27.71 25.68 -4.42
N ASP A 565 -28.62 26.34 -5.15
CA ASP A 565 -29.38 27.50 -4.64
C ASP A 565 -30.32 27.09 -3.50
N ASP A 566 -30.98 25.93 -3.61
CA ASP A 566 -31.83 25.36 -2.55
C ASP A 566 -31.01 25.07 -1.27
N CYS A 567 -29.83 24.43 -1.39
CA CYS A 567 -28.92 24.21 -0.26
C CYS A 567 -28.43 25.52 0.38
N SER A 568 -28.22 26.56 -0.43
CA SER A 568 -27.84 27.90 0.04
C SER A 568 -28.96 28.58 0.83
N HIS A 569 -30.20 28.41 0.38
CA HIS A 569 -31.40 28.87 1.09
C HIS A 569 -31.58 28.14 2.42
N ASP A 570 -31.59 26.80 2.40
CA ASP A 570 -31.74 25.93 3.57
C ASP A 570 -30.65 26.22 4.62
N TYR A 571 -29.40 26.38 4.19
CA TYR A 571 -28.29 26.73 5.09
C TYR A 571 -28.51 28.12 5.73
N THR A 572 -28.97 29.09 4.96
CA THR A 572 -29.26 30.46 5.46
C THR A 572 -30.43 30.45 6.44
N GLU A 573 -31.51 29.74 6.15
CA GLU A 573 -32.63 29.57 7.08
C GLU A 573 -32.19 28.84 8.36
N HIS A 574 -31.38 27.79 8.21
CA HIS A 574 -30.83 27.04 9.33
C HIS A 574 -29.95 27.92 10.24
N GLN A 575 -29.13 28.82 9.68
CA GLN A 575 -28.34 29.77 10.46
C GLN A 575 -29.22 30.82 11.15
N ASN A 576 -30.19 31.42 10.45
CA ASN A 576 -31.12 32.40 11.04
C ASN A 576 -31.94 31.81 12.21
N ASN A 577 -32.32 30.53 12.11
CA ASN A 577 -33.06 29.82 13.15
C ASN A 577 -32.16 29.24 14.27
N ALA A 578 -30.84 29.45 14.26
CA ALA A 578 -29.92 28.84 15.21
C ALA A 578 -30.16 29.30 16.67
N GLU A 579 -30.31 30.61 16.90
CA GLU A 579 -30.59 31.17 18.23
C GLU A 579 -31.92 30.63 18.79
N ALA A 580 -32.97 30.56 17.95
CA ALA A 580 -34.26 30.01 18.34
C ALA A 580 -34.17 28.51 18.73
N ARG A 581 -33.35 27.71 18.03
CA ARG A 581 -33.08 26.31 18.40
C ARG A 581 -32.30 26.20 19.72
N GLU A 582 -31.36 27.10 19.99
CA GLU A 582 -30.62 27.16 21.24
C GLU A 582 -31.52 27.54 22.42
N GLN A 583 -32.32 28.61 22.29
CA GLN A 583 -33.33 29.00 23.29
C GLN A 583 -34.34 27.86 23.55
N ALA A 584 -34.80 27.15 22.51
CA ALA A 584 -35.67 25.99 22.65
C ALA A 584 -34.99 24.83 23.42
N ARG A 585 -33.69 24.62 23.22
CA ARG A 585 -32.88 23.63 23.96
C ARG A 585 -32.71 24.04 25.43
N GLU A 586 -32.41 25.30 25.71
CA GLU A 586 -32.36 25.82 27.08
C GLU A 586 -33.70 25.64 27.80
N ASN A 587 -34.82 25.95 27.13
CA ASN A 587 -36.15 25.82 27.72
C ASN A 587 -36.50 24.37 28.04
N LYS A 588 -36.09 23.40 27.21
CA LYS A 588 -36.17 21.97 27.53
C LYS A 588 -35.34 21.61 28.77
N TRP A 589 -34.11 22.11 28.89
CA TRP A 589 -33.26 21.90 30.07
C TRP A 589 -33.83 22.53 31.35
N LYS A 590 -34.36 23.76 31.27
CA LYS A 590 -35.04 24.46 32.38
C LYS A 590 -36.25 23.65 32.87
N ALA A 591 -37.10 23.17 31.95
CA ALA A 591 -38.25 22.33 32.27
C ALA A 591 -37.85 20.99 32.93
N LEU A 592 -36.79 20.33 32.44
CA LEU A 592 -36.24 19.10 33.05
C LEU A 592 -35.70 19.36 34.46
N ALA A 593 -34.98 20.47 34.67
CA ALA A 593 -34.46 20.86 35.98
C ALA A 593 -35.59 21.15 36.97
N GLU A 594 -36.66 21.82 36.55
CA GLU A 594 -37.85 22.02 37.36
C GLU A 594 -38.55 20.70 37.72
N GLN A 595 -38.71 19.79 36.75
CA GLN A 595 -39.33 18.48 36.99
C GLN A 595 -38.51 17.65 37.99
N ALA A 596 -37.19 17.65 37.86
CA ALA A 596 -36.28 17.01 38.82
C ALA A 596 -36.32 17.68 40.21
N GLY A 597 -36.49 19.00 40.28
CA GLY A 597 -36.70 19.74 41.53
C GLY A 597 -38.00 19.35 42.23
N ARG A 598 -39.12 19.29 41.49
CA ARG A 598 -40.43 18.87 42.00
C ARG A 598 -40.43 17.39 42.47
N GLY A 599 -39.61 16.54 41.84
CA GLY A 599 -39.36 15.17 42.30
C GLY A 599 -38.61 15.06 43.64
N LYS A 600 -37.84 16.07 44.04
CA LYS A 600 -37.20 16.14 45.37
C LYS A 600 -38.12 16.66 46.46
N THR A 601 -39.12 17.49 46.11
CA THR A 601 -40.09 18.02 47.08
C THR A 601 -41.24 17.04 47.36
N ASN A 602 -41.64 16.23 46.37
CA ASN A 602 -42.62 15.16 46.55
C ASN A 602 -41.89 13.86 46.93
N GLY A 603 -41.67 13.65 48.23
CA GLY A 603 -40.78 12.62 48.77
C GLY A 603 -41.08 11.18 48.35
N SER A 604 -40.50 10.75 47.23
CA SER A 604 -40.32 9.34 46.87
C SER A 604 -38.84 9.10 46.57
N VAL A 605 -38.08 8.80 47.62
CA VAL A 605 -36.68 8.38 47.51
C VAL A 605 -36.67 6.89 47.16
N LEU A 606 -36.36 6.55 45.91
CA LEU A 606 -35.80 5.24 45.59
C LEU A 606 -34.27 5.34 45.70
N PRO A 607 -33.61 4.50 46.53
CA PRO A 607 -32.19 4.61 46.77
C PRO A 607 -31.40 3.99 45.61
N ILE A 608 -30.63 4.81 44.90
CA ILE A 608 -29.50 4.34 44.10
C ILE A 608 -28.22 4.82 44.78
N SER A 609 -27.46 3.87 45.30
CA SER A 609 -26.26 4.11 46.11
C SER A 609 -25.20 4.93 45.36
N PRO A 610 -24.60 5.95 45.99
CA PRO A 610 -23.50 6.68 45.38
C PRO A 610 -22.22 5.85 45.51
N ASN A 611 -21.78 5.23 44.42
CA ASN A 611 -20.41 4.76 44.32
C ASN A 611 -19.78 5.20 43.00
N ARG A 612 -18.95 6.25 43.10
CA ARG A 612 -17.58 6.34 42.58
C ARG A 612 -17.21 7.72 42.01
N ASN A 613 -16.19 8.30 42.65
CA ASN A 613 -15.22 9.29 42.16
C ASN A 613 -15.71 10.69 41.77
N LYS A 614 -15.34 11.65 42.63
CA LYS A 614 -15.13 13.06 42.28
C LYS A 614 -14.09 13.16 41.16
N ALA A 615 -14.43 13.84 40.07
CA ALA A 615 -13.43 14.52 39.24
C ALA A 615 -13.31 15.97 39.74
N THR A 616 -12.09 16.45 39.91
CA THR A 616 -11.79 17.85 40.25
C THR A 616 -11.96 18.75 39.02
N PRO A 617 -12.51 19.96 39.15
CA PRO A 617 -12.52 20.92 38.05
C PRO A 617 -11.07 21.39 37.80
N ILE A 618 -10.58 21.18 36.58
CA ILE A 618 -9.36 21.83 36.10
C ILE A 618 -9.73 23.30 35.80
N ARG A 619 -8.87 24.22 36.20
CA ARG A 619 -9.01 25.65 35.88
C ARG A 619 -8.95 25.83 34.37
N ALA A 620 -9.93 26.53 33.81
CA ALA A 620 -9.79 27.18 32.53
C ALA A 620 -9.05 28.51 32.75
N ASP A 621 -7.92 28.68 32.08
CA ASP A 621 -7.24 29.97 31.90
C ASP A 621 -6.69 29.97 30.46
N GLU A 622 -6.90 31.09 29.75
CA GLU A 622 -6.44 31.40 28.39
C GLU A 622 -6.99 30.53 27.22
N GLU A 623 -8.26 30.78 26.88
CA GLU A 623 -8.85 30.37 25.60
C GLU A 623 -8.39 31.31 24.46
N ASP A 624 -7.72 30.74 23.45
CA ASP A 624 -7.50 31.41 22.17
C ASP A 624 -8.86 31.54 21.45
N PRO A 625 -9.30 32.75 21.03
CA PRO A 625 -10.59 32.94 20.38
C PRO A 625 -10.76 32.13 19.09
N THR A 626 -9.68 31.73 18.43
CA THR A 626 -9.73 30.85 17.25
C THR A 626 -10.05 29.40 17.61
N ALA A 627 -9.66 28.93 18.80
CA ALA A 627 -9.93 27.57 19.27
C ALA A 627 -11.40 27.39 19.69
N ASP A 628 -11.98 28.41 20.31
CA ASP A 628 -13.40 28.44 20.70
C ASP A 628 -14.32 28.53 19.46
N GLU A 629 -13.99 29.37 18.47
CA GLU A 629 -14.73 29.41 17.20
C GLU A 629 -14.66 28.06 16.45
N ASN A 630 -13.48 27.43 16.39
CA ASN A 630 -13.33 26.10 15.79
C ASN A 630 -14.07 25.00 16.56
N SER A 631 -14.12 25.08 17.90
CA SER A 631 -14.89 24.14 18.72
C SER A 631 -16.39 24.28 18.47
N LYS A 632 -16.89 25.51 18.36
CA LYS A 632 -18.28 25.82 18.00
C LYS A 632 -18.64 25.36 16.58
N ARG A 633 -17.74 25.49 15.60
CA ARG A 633 -17.90 24.91 14.24
C ARG A 633 -17.91 23.38 14.26
N LEU A 634 -17.06 22.74 15.08
CA LEU A 634 -17.06 21.28 15.19
C LEU A 634 -18.34 20.76 15.88
N ASP A 635 -18.86 21.50 16.85
CA ASP A 635 -20.10 21.17 17.55
C ASP A 635 -21.36 21.48 16.73
N SER A 636 -21.37 22.50 15.85
CA SER A 636 -22.47 22.71 14.90
C SER A 636 -22.62 21.53 13.94
N LEU A 637 -21.51 20.97 13.45
CA LEU A 637 -21.48 19.74 12.65
C LEU A 637 -21.98 18.51 13.44
N LYS A 638 -21.63 18.36 14.72
CA LYS A 638 -22.17 17.29 15.59
C LYS A 638 -23.66 17.45 15.88
N LEU A 639 -24.16 18.68 15.98
CA LEU A 639 -25.59 18.95 16.16
C LEU A 639 -26.41 18.53 14.94
N GLN A 640 -25.84 18.65 13.75
CA GLN A 640 -26.45 18.16 12.51
C GLN A 640 -26.56 16.62 12.46
N ASP A 641 -25.59 15.88 13.01
CA ASP A 641 -25.70 14.43 13.24
C ASP A 641 -26.80 14.06 14.26
N GLY A 642 -27.13 14.99 15.18
CA GLY A 642 -28.17 14.83 16.20
C GLY A 642 -29.60 14.92 15.65
N ASP A 643 -29.94 16.04 15.01
CA ASP A 643 -31.29 16.29 14.45
C ASP A 643 -31.67 15.28 13.34
N ARG A 644 -30.70 14.67 12.66
CA ARG A 644 -30.96 13.66 11.61
C ARG A 644 -31.56 12.36 12.15
N ARG A 645 -31.33 11.99 13.44
CA ARG A 645 -31.95 10.79 14.03
C ARG A 645 -33.48 10.86 14.13
N ASP A 646 -34.02 12.07 14.23
CA ASP A 646 -35.46 12.32 14.31
C ASP A 646 -36.13 12.47 12.92
N ARG A 647 -35.34 12.55 11.83
CA ARG A 647 -35.81 12.65 10.44
C ARG A 647 -35.65 11.35 9.64
N LYS A 648 -36.36 10.29 10.04
CA LYS A 648 -36.68 9.18 9.09
C LYS A 648 -37.97 9.53 8.32
N PRO A 649 -38.00 9.42 6.98
CA PRO A 649 -39.23 9.62 6.22
C PRO A 649 -40.25 8.52 6.53
N ALA A 650 -41.46 8.91 6.89
CA ALA A 650 -42.58 7.99 7.05
C ALA A 650 -43.32 7.84 5.71
N HIS A 651 -42.94 6.83 4.91
CA HIS A 651 -43.72 6.40 3.75
C HIS A 651 -44.46 5.09 4.01
N ASP A 652 -45.77 5.14 3.76
CA ASP A 652 -46.73 4.04 3.60
C ASP A 652 -46.66 2.82 4.55
N ARG A 653 -47.22 3.02 5.75
CA ARG A 653 -48.02 1.96 6.40
C ARG A 653 -49.49 2.13 6.03
N GLN A 654 -49.88 1.64 4.85
CA GLN A 654 -51.30 1.42 4.56
C GLN A 654 -51.82 0.16 5.27
N ASN A 655 -53.08 0.23 5.71
CA ASN A 655 -53.71 -0.79 6.53
C ASN A 655 -53.91 -2.12 5.80
N SER A 656 -53.61 -3.23 6.48
CA SER A 656 -54.17 -4.54 6.15
C SER A 656 -54.63 -5.19 7.45
N VAL A 657 -55.95 -5.29 7.63
CA VAL A 657 -56.58 -5.97 8.78
C VAL A 657 -56.51 -7.46 8.55
N GLY A 658 -56.09 -8.22 9.57
CA GLY A 658 -55.68 -9.62 9.40
C GLY A 658 -56.80 -10.61 9.12
N SER A 659 -56.40 -11.79 8.64
CA SER A 659 -57.19 -13.02 8.68
C SER A 659 -56.30 -14.21 9.01
N SER A 660 -56.74 -15.03 9.97
CA SER A 660 -55.99 -16.14 10.55
C SER A 660 -56.61 -17.50 10.22
N ARG A 661 -56.04 -18.20 9.23
CA ARG A 661 -56.22 -19.64 8.89
C ARG A 661 -55.34 -19.95 7.66
N SER A 662 -54.81 -21.15 7.41
CA SER A 662 -54.95 -22.46 8.06
C SER A 662 -53.70 -23.32 7.78
N GLN A 663 -53.59 -24.45 8.46
CA GLN A 663 -52.61 -25.52 8.18
C GLN A 663 -52.63 -25.98 6.71
N ARG A 664 -51.45 -26.15 6.09
CA ARG A 664 -50.94 -27.48 5.71
C ARG A 664 -49.44 -27.45 5.40
#